data_AF-F9DEW5-F1
#
_entry.id   AF-F9DEW5-F1
#
_cell.length_a   1.000
_cell.length_b   1.000
_cell.length_c   1.000
_cell.angle_alpha   90.00
_cell.angle_beta   90.00
_cell.angle_gamma   90.00
#
_symmetry.space_group_name_H-M   'P 1'
#
loop_
_entity.id
_entity.type
_entity.pdbx_description
1 polymer ?
#
loop_
_entity_poly.entity_id
_entity_poly.type
_entity_poly.pdbx_seq_one_letter_code
_entity_poly.pdbx_strand_id
1 'polypeptide(L)'
;MRKKLFTNESFRGFITLVCMLLSASVAFAQKIVHVEEAGTLKDKLTEEEMLSLTELTLTGNLNGTDILFIRAMGGSTIAGGKTDGKLHVLDLSGANIVAGGDAYYYVNEDLEYGTKDNTLSVNMFCKCDQLRKITIPNSVTSIEKNAFLLCDNLKEIIAKSENKNFKTAEGVLFDKDMTTLIKCPDGKTGTYNIPEGTVKLLGEAFSNTEKLEKLVIPASLNDIGSSNSVPFYICNAMKAFEVHKNNKTFASVDGVLFDKNIETLLKYPKGRCGEYVVPETVKKIDKYSFYEVYGLTKVILPKSLTEIASSAFAHIKKLSTITLPEKLEQIGFGVFMNCTGLSEVHVLATEPPYCSSMVFYNVDFDQCKLFVPHGKLDVYRISTPWSSFKHIEESTAMPYVTFTTSQKIGSEVVSRIVGENIMFDGIKFLGTKEVMGEKFDYYQVMKKDVRIEGRITEMSIDNFNVEALDVSHCPMLKVLSCKNGKLEKLDLSNNKELDTLNCSYCGLKELDITQCGKLVFVDCDENELTKIDISKNLLLNFLSVNKNKISSIDVSAQKYLETLSLNGTDIEKLNVKNNLYLQNLFANENKLSELNLTNNNNIQELQLAKNNFASFSLNSSTLKKLYINDNKLKTIKLDLPELELLCAYNNEIAELDLSNLKNVNTLSLHHNLLTDINVKTLGKLEYIWIDNNKLKTLDLSQNQMILTVVCYSNELSANACKLLMEGLPQRNESDIAEIIIVDTKGIEGNVCTKSAVAIAKEKQWNVIDYVGGTEGYPGLPYDGINDPTGMQYINADNSIKTFNIINGKILFTGNCGRVIFYNAQGTEINSFDNPTSIDLSSIPHGVYIVTFNGTSTKFVH
;
A
#
# COMPACT_ATOMS: atom_id res chain seq x y z
N MET A 1 -46.26 -43.98 44.41
CA MET A 1 -46.60 -43.76 42.97
C MET A 1 -47.53 -42.56 42.91
N ARG A 2 -47.03 -41.40 42.47
CA ARG A 2 -47.08 -40.89 41.09
C ARG A 2 -48.49 -40.53 40.60
N LYS A 3 -48.59 -39.24 40.26
CA LYS A 3 -49.34 -38.64 39.13
C LYS A 3 -50.87 -38.56 39.26
N LYS A 4 -51.34 -37.35 39.51
CA LYS A 4 -51.93 -36.43 38.50
C LYS A 4 -52.67 -35.34 39.27
N LEU A 5 -52.36 -34.07 38.99
CA LEU A 5 -53.30 -32.94 38.92
C LEU A 5 -52.51 -31.62 39.00
N PHE A 6 -51.92 -31.19 37.88
CA PHE A 6 -51.73 -29.76 37.60
C PHE A 6 -51.76 -29.62 36.08
N THR A 7 -52.93 -29.26 35.55
CA THR A 7 -53.16 -28.86 34.16
C THR A 7 -53.04 -27.34 34.05
N ASN A 8 -52.60 -26.85 32.89
CA ASN A 8 -52.20 -25.45 32.64
C ASN A 8 -53.25 -24.36 32.98
N GLU A 9 -54.52 -24.69 33.17
CA GLU A 9 -55.54 -23.73 33.62
C GLU A 9 -55.49 -23.45 35.12
N SER A 10 -55.12 -24.42 35.96
CA SER A 10 -55.05 -24.22 37.41
C SER A 10 -53.81 -23.43 37.83
N PHE A 11 -52.78 -23.38 36.99
CA PHE A 11 -51.58 -22.55 37.22
C PHE A 11 -51.84 -21.07 36.94
N ARG A 12 -52.66 -20.75 35.94
CA ARG A 12 -53.15 -19.38 35.72
C ARG A 12 -54.12 -18.96 36.82
N GLY A 13 -55.03 -19.83 37.26
CA GLY A 13 -55.89 -19.56 38.41
C GLY A 13 -55.12 -19.37 39.71
N PHE A 14 -54.08 -20.17 39.96
CA PHE A 14 -53.20 -20.05 41.13
C PHE A 14 -52.28 -18.83 41.05
N ILE A 15 -51.72 -18.48 39.89
CA ILE A 15 -50.97 -17.23 39.71
C ILE A 15 -51.90 -16.03 39.84
N THR A 16 -53.13 -16.09 39.33
CA THR A 16 -54.08 -14.97 39.46
C THR A 16 -54.58 -14.84 40.90
N LEU A 17 -54.78 -15.94 41.63
CA LEU A 17 -55.11 -15.93 43.06
C LEU A 17 -53.91 -15.52 43.92
N VAL A 18 -52.68 -15.93 43.59
CA VAL A 18 -51.44 -15.49 44.24
C VAL A 18 -51.13 -14.03 43.89
N CYS A 19 -51.44 -13.56 42.68
CA CYS A 19 -51.36 -12.14 42.30
C CYS A 19 -52.49 -11.31 42.93
N MET A 20 -53.69 -11.88 43.12
CA MET A 20 -54.81 -11.23 43.83
C MET A 20 -54.56 -11.19 45.36
N LEU A 21 -53.93 -12.23 45.93
CA LEU A 21 -53.50 -12.31 47.32
C LEU A 21 -52.21 -11.53 47.60
N LEU A 22 -51.30 -11.38 46.63
CA LEU A 22 -50.16 -10.45 46.68
C LEU A 22 -50.59 -9.00 46.36
N SER A 23 -51.80 -8.80 45.83
CA SER A 23 -52.45 -7.49 45.71
C SER A 23 -53.37 -7.15 46.89
N ALA A 24 -53.44 -8.02 47.91
CA ALA A 24 -53.90 -7.58 49.22
C ALA A 24 -52.79 -6.67 49.76
N SER A 25 -53.07 -5.36 49.73
CA SER A 25 -52.25 -4.26 50.25
C SER A 25 -51.15 -4.72 51.22
N VAL A 26 -49.90 -4.74 50.75
CA VAL A 26 -48.83 -4.26 51.63
C VAL A 26 -49.18 -2.79 51.81
N ALA A 27 -50.02 -2.50 52.81
CA ALA A 27 -50.17 -1.13 53.26
C ALA A 27 -48.75 -0.70 53.59
N PHE A 28 -48.19 0.24 52.81
CA PHE A 28 -46.91 0.83 53.17
C PHE A 28 -47.06 1.30 54.60
N ALA A 29 -46.32 0.68 55.51
CA ALA A 29 -46.35 1.06 56.90
C ALA A 29 -45.68 2.44 56.92
N GLN A 30 -46.53 3.47 56.95
CA GLN A 30 -46.16 4.88 56.89
C GLN A 30 -46.50 5.53 58.22
N LYS A 31 -45.62 6.39 58.73
CA LYS A 31 -45.86 7.12 59.97
C LYS A 31 -45.29 8.52 59.92
N ILE A 32 -45.97 9.45 60.58
CA ILE A 32 -45.48 10.81 60.83
C ILE A 32 -45.21 10.91 62.33
N VAL A 33 -44.00 11.34 62.69
CA VAL A 33 -43.59 11.49 64.09
C VAL A 33 -43.02 12.89 64.30
N HIS A 34 -43.45 13.53 65.38
CA HIS A 34 -42.87 14.76 65.88
C HIS A 34 -41.98 14.45 67.09
N VAL A 35 -40.71 14.88 67.03
CA VAL A 35 -39.71 14.71 68.09
C VAL A 35 -39.53 16.05 68.78
N GLU A 36 -40.20 16.23 69.92
CA GLU A 36 -40.16 17.45 70.72
C GLU A 36 -38.76 17.66 71.35
N GLU A 37 -38.23 16.62 71.99
CA GLU A 37 -36.91 16.58 72.60
C GLU A 37 -35.99 15.65 71.81
N ALA A 38 -34.83 16.15 71.38
CA ALA A 38 -33.88 15.37 70.58
C ALA A 38 -33.34 14.17 71.38
N GLY A 39 -33.24 13.02 70.73
CA GLY A 39 -32.83 11.73 71.29
C GLY A 39 -33.98 10.81 71.69
N THR A 40 -35.23 11.27 71.58
CA THR A 40 -36.43 10.56 72.04
C THR A 40 -37.21 9.84 70.94
N LEU A 41 -36.71 9.76 69.70
CA LEU A 41 -37.42 9.11 68.59
C LEU A 41 -37.79 7.65 68.92
N LYS A 42 -36.89 6.92 69.58
CA LYS A 42 -37.11 5.52 69.99
C LYS A 42 -38.32 5.35 70.90
N ASP A 43 -38.67 6.38 71.69
CA ASP A 43 -39.79 6.34 72.63
C ASP A 43 -41.13 6.60 71.92
N LYS A 44 -41.10 7.04 70.65
CA LYS A 44 -42.27 7.33 69.82
C LYS A 44 -42.63 6.19 68.86
N LEU A 45 -41.80 5.14 68.78
CA LEU A 45 -41.96 4.00 67.89
C LEU A 45 -41.89 2.69 68.69
N THR A 46 -42.71 1.72 68.32
CA THR A 46 -42.58 0.34 68.82
C THR A 46 -41.44 -0.40 68.10
N GLU A 47 -40.92 -1.47 68.69
CA GLU A 47 -39.91 -2.32 68.04
C GLU A 47 -40.41 -2.89 66.69
N GLU A 48 -41.69 -3.26 66.61
CA GLU A 48 -42.31 -3.72 65.36
C GLU A 48 -42.31 -2.62 64.29
N GLU A 49 -42.70 -1.39 64.66
CA GLU A 49 -42.66 -0.25 63.74
C GLU A 49 -41.23 0.07 63.30
N MET A 50 -40.26 0.00 64.20
CA MET A 50 -38.84 0.22 63.84
C MET A 50 -38.35 -0.74 62.76
N LEU A 51 -38.80 -2.00 62.79
CA LEU A 51 -38.36 -3.03 61.85
C LEU A 51 -39.22 -3.11 60.59
N SER A 52 -40.48 -2.66 60.63
CA SER A 52 -41.45 -2.85 59.53
C SER A 52 -41.80 -1.59 58.75
N LEU A 53 -41.60 -0.39 59.30
CA LEU A 53 -41.94 0.86 58.61
C LEU A 53 -41.15 0.99 57.30
N THR A 54 -41.89 1.25 56.23
CA THR A 54 -41.32 1.49 54.90
C THR A 54 -41.24 2.98 54.57
N GLU A 55 -42.07 3.81 55.20
CA GLU A 55 -42.07 5.26 55.01
C GLU A 55 -42.17 5.99 56.36
N LEU A 56 -41.33 6.99 56.57
CA LEU A 56 -41.30 7.76 57.82
C LEU A 56 -41.12 9.24 57.52
N THR A 57 -42.01 10.07 58.06
CA THR A 57 -41.85 11.52 58.07
C THR A 57 -41.52 11.97 59.48
N LEU A 58 -40.41 12.69 59.65
CA LEU A 58 -39.97 13.22 60.94
C LEU A 58 -40.00 14.75 60.93
N THR A 59 -40.44 15.30 62.05
CA THR A 59 -40.43 16.73 62.34
C THR A 59 -39.90 16.99 63.75
N GLY A 60 -39.46 18.22 64.04
CA GLY A 60 -38.85 18.56 65.34
C GLY A 60 -37.33 18.39 65.36
N ASN A 61 -36.72 18.28 66.53
CA ASN A 61 -35.26 18.29 66.66
C ASN A 61 -34.70 16.87 66.74
N LEU A 62 -33.67 16.56 65.93
CA LEU A 62 -33.02 15.25 65.85
C LEU A 62 -31.52 15.38 66.17
N ASN A 63 -31.02 14.54 67.07
CA ASN A 63 -29.60 14.48 67.41
C ASN A 63 -28.99 13.10 67.05
N GLY A 64 -27.72 12.87 67.43
CA GLY A 64 -27.00 11.65 67.04
C GLY A 64 -27.67 10.34 67.48
N THR A 65 -28.34 10.33 68.64
CA THR A 65 -29.12 9.16 69.09
C THR A 65 -30.26 8.87 68.12
N ASP A 66 -31.06 9.87 67.72
CA ASP A 66 -32.15 9.67 66.76
C ASP A 66 -31.63 9.22 65.39
N ILE A 67 -30.53 9.80 64.92
CA ILE A 67 -29.90 9.41 63.66
C ILE A 67 -29.46 7.95 63.68
N LEU A 68 -28.88 7.47 64.79
CA LEU A 68 -28.52 6.06 64.93
C LEU A 68 -29.76 5.14 64.75
N PHE A 69 -30.89 5.51 65.36
CA PHE A 69 -32.14 4.77 65.19
C PHE A 69 -32.62 4.80 63.73
N ILE A 70 -32.61 5.97 63.08
CA ILE A 70 -32.98 6.12 61.67
C ILE A 70 -32.08 5.27 60.77
N ARG A 71 -30.77 5.23 61.02
CA ARG A 71 -29.83 4.38 60.29
C ARG A 71 -30.19 2.91 60.41
N ALA A 72 -30.52 2.45 61.62
CA ALA A 72 -30.95 1.08 61.85
C ALA A 72 -32.25 0.75 61.10
N MET A 73 -33.20 1.67 61.02
CA MET A 73 -34.40 1.50 60.20
C MET A 73 -34.07 1.50 58.69
N GLY A 74 -33.10 2.31 58.28
CA GLY A 74 -32.58 2.43 56.91
C GLY A 74 -31.62 1.31 56.49
N GLY A 75 -31.40 0.29 57.34
CA GLY A 75 -30.62 -0.89 56.98
C GLY A 75 -29.17 -0.92 57.49
N SER A 76 -28.75 0.04 58.31
CA SER A 76 -27.36 0.18 58.75
C SER A 76 -27.19 0.28 60.26
N THR A 77 -26.23 -0.46 60.80
CA THR A 77 -25.77 -0.29 62.19
C THR A 77 -24.85 0.94 62.33
N ILE A 78 -24.45 1.21 63.58
CA ILE A 78 -23.44 2.22 63.93
C ILE A 78 -22.09 1.98 63.24
N ALA A 79 -21.68 0.73 63.02
CA ALA A 79 -20.43 0.39 62.33
C ALA A 79 -20.63 0.12 60.83
N GLY A 80 -21.81 0.42 60.29
CA GLY A 80 -22.10 0.18 58.87
C GLY A 80 -22.32 -1.29 58.51
N GLY A 81 -22.74 -2.13 59.46
CA GLY A 81 -23.24 -3.48 59.21
C GLY A 81 -24.73 -3.46 58.85
N LYS A 82 -25.27 -4.57 58.34
CA LYS A 82 -26.67 -4.66 57.92
C LYS A 82 -27.62 -4.82 59.11
N THR A 83 -28.79 -4.21 59.02
CA THR A 83 -29.92 -4.43 59.94
C THR A 83 -31.15 -4.94 59.19
N ASP A 84 -32.15 -5.42 59.94
CA ASP A 84 -33.41 -5.92 59.38
C ASP A 84 -34.41 -4.82 59.00
N GLY A 85 -34.07 -3.55 59.23
CA GLY A 85 -34.92 -2.39 58.91
C GLY A 85 -35.42 -2.39 57.46
N LYS A 86 -36.58 -1.78 57.23
CA LYS A 86 -37.28 -1.77 55.93
C LYS A 86 -37.56 -0.36 55.40
N LEU A 87 -36.95 0.66 56.00
CA LEU A 87 -37.25 2.05 55.67
C LEU A 87 -36.74 2.37 54.26
N HIS A 88 -37.68 2.60 53.35
CA HIS A 88 -37.41 2.94 51.95
C HIS A 88 -37.51 4.45 51.70
N VAL A 89 -38.44 5.14 52.36
CA VAL A 89 -38.68 6.58 52.18
C VAL A 89 -38.57 7.29 53.51
N LEU A 90 -37.64 8.25 53.60
CA LEU A 90 -37.48 9.10 54.77
C LEU A 90 -37.71 10.56 54.38
N ASP A 91 -38.68 11.22 55.02
CA ASP A 91 -38.90 12.66 54.84
C ASP A 91 -38.51 13.42 56.12
N LEU A 92 -37.43 14.19 56.06
CA LEU A 92 -36.94 15.03 57.16
C LEU A 92 -37.24 16.51 56.96
N SER A 93 -38.06 16.90 55.99
CA SER A 93 -38.22 18.31 55.59
C SER A 93 -38.65 19.24 56.74
N GLY A 94 -39.43 18.74 57.70
CA GLY A 94 -39.84 19.48 58.90
C GLY A 94 -38.97 19.22 60.15
N ALA A 95 -37.86 18.51 60.02
CA ALA A 95 -36.92 18.27 61.11
C ALA A 95 -35.78 19.30 61.13
N ASN A 96 -35.10 19.41 62.27
CA ASN A 96 -33.84 20.13 62.43
C ASN A 96 -32.79 19.17 62.96
N ILE A 97 -31.61 19.13 62.34
CA ILE A 97 -30.47 18.43 62.93
C ILE A 97 -29.85 19.32 63.99
N VAL A 98 -29.71 18.83 65.21
CA VAL A 98 -29.06 19.54 66.34
C VAL A 98 -27.88 18.74 66.87
N ALA A 99 -26.89 19.43 67.43
CA ALA A 99 -25.74 18.81 68.08
C ALA A 99 -26.15 18.07 69.36
N GLY A 100 -25.39 17.02 69.70
CA GLY A 100 -25.58 16.21 70.90
C GLY A 100 -26.08 14.79 70.63
N GLY A 101 -26.45 14.08 71.70
CA GLY A 101 -26.79 12.66 71.65
C GLY A 101 -25.57 11.75 71.52
N ASP A 102 -25.84 10.47 71.25
CA ASP A 102 -24.83 9.44 71.03
C ASP A 102 -24.20 9.57 69.63
N ALA A 103 -23.02 8.99 69.45
CA ALA A 103 -22.46 8.82 68.12
C ALA A 103 -23.36 7.93 67.24
N TYR A 104 -23.48 8.26 65.96
CA TYR A 104 -24.31 7.50 65.01
C TYR A 104 -23.48 6.65 64.04
N TYR A 105 -22.16 6.88 63.95
CA TYR A 105 -21.26 6.13 63.09
C TYR A 105 -19.87 5.94 63.69
N TYR A 106 -19.35 4.71 63.61
CA TYR A 106 -18.00 4.33 64.00
C TYR A 106 -17.18 3.82 62.81
N VAL A 107 -15.96 4.33 62.67
CA VAL A 107 -14.97 3.79 61.72
C VAL A 107 -14.07 2.78 62.42
N ASN A 108 -13.64 3.08 63.64
CA ASN A 108 -12.86 2.24 64.55
C ASN A 108 -13.03 2.77 66.00
N GLU A 109 -12.40 2.11 66.98
CA GLU A 109 -12.50 2.47 68.41
C GLU A 109 -12.07 3.92 68.74
N ASP A 110 -11.32 4.59 67.85
CA ASP A 110 -10.78 5.94 68.07
C ASP A 110 -11.47 7.02 67.22
N LEU A 111 -12.42 6.66 66.33
CA LEU A 111 -13.04 7.59 65.37
C LEU A 111 -14.56 7.42 65.29
N GLU A 112 -15.24 8.32 66.01
CA GLU A 112 -16.69 8.39 66.12
C GLU A 112 -17.25 9.68 65.52
N TYR A 113 -18.45 9.60 64.94
CA TYR A 113 -19.16 10.75 64.36
C TYR A 113 -20.49 11.01 65.07
N GLY A 114 -20.68 12.25 65.50
CA GLY A 114 -21.93 12.79 66.07
C GLY A 114 -22.52 13.89 65.18
N THR A 115 -23.71 14.36 65.53
CA THR A 115 -24.42 15.40 64.78
C THR A 115 -23.88 16.80 65.09
N LYS A 116 -24.00 17.70 64.11
CA LYS A 116 -23.79 19.14 64.25
C LYS A 116 -25.03 19.89 63.80
N ASP A 117 -25.28 21.05 64.39
CA ASP A 117 -26.43 21.88 64.04
C ASP A 117 -26.54 22.11 62.53
N ASN A 118 -27.71 21.84 61.97
CA ASN A 118 -28.08 22.07 60.57
C ASN A 118 -27.12 21.43 59.54
N THR A 119 -26.43 20.35 59.91
CA THR A 119 -25.44 19.70 59.06
C THR A 119 -25.79 18.24 58.85
N LEU A 120 -25.78 17.76 57.59
CA LEU A 120 -25.70 16.33 57.32
C LEU A 120 -24.24 15.91 57.46
N SER A 121 -23.88 15.52 58.69
CA SER A 121 -22.51 15.23 59.10
C SER A 121 -21.91 13.99 58.42
N VAL A 122 -20.58 13.83 58.57
CA VAL A 122 -19.82 12.75 57.92
C VAL A 122 -20.47 11.39 58.11
N ASN A 123 -20.66 10.63 57.03
CA ASN A 123 -21.27 9.29 57.02
C ASN A 123 -22.71 9.18 57.58
N MET A 124 -23.45 10.28 57.77
CA MET A 124 -24.77 10.28 58.43
C MET A 124 -25.73 9.18 57.95
N PHE A 125 -25.92 9.04 56.64
CA PHE A 125 -26.73 7.97 56.04
C PHE A 125 -25.90 6.95 55.28
N CYS A 126 -24.57 6.95 55.46
CA CYS A 126 -23.69 5.98 54.80
C CYS A 126 -24.14 4.54 55.10
N LYS A 127 -24.17 3.69 54.06
CA LYS A 127 -24.63 2.28 54.11
C LYS A 127 -26.10 2.06 54.47
N CYS A 128 -26.95 3.09 54.43
CA CYS A 128 -28.40 2.92 54.60
C CYS A 128 -29.03 2.31 53.33
N ASP A 129 -28.70 1.05 53.07
CA ASP A 129 -29.01 0.30 51.84
C ASP A 129 -30.51 0.11 51.58
N GLN A 130 -31.36 0.30 52.59
CA GLN A 130 -32.82 0.19 52.39
C GLN A 130 -33.40 1.47 51.83
N LEU A 131 -32.78 2.63 52.06
CA LEU A 131 -33.29 3.90 51.59
C LEU A 131 -33.32 3.92 50.06
N ARG A 132 -34.49 4.26 49.52
CA ARG A 132 -34.74 4.52 48.09
C ARG A 132 -34.95 5.99 47.81
N LYS A 133 -35.45 6.73 48.80
CA LYS A 133 -35.69 8.16 48.72
C LYS A 133 -35.47 8.82 50.07
N ILE A 134 -34.80 9.96 50.08
CA ILE A 134 -34.66 10.80 51.26
C ILE A 134 -34.98 12.26 50.92
N THR A 135 -35.84 12.89 51.72
CA THR A 135 -36.02 14.35 51.72
C THR A 135 -35.16 14.92 52.84
N ILE A 136 -34.19 15.78 52.50
CA ILE A 136 -33.31 16.41 53.49
C ILE A 136 -34.04 17.51 54.27
N PRO A 137 -33.64 17.81 55.52
CA PRO A 137 -34.27 18.87 56.29
C PRO A 137 -34.11 20.25 55.65
N ASN A 138 -35.17 21.07 55.74
CA ASN A 138 -35.18 22.41 55.17
C ASN A 138 -34.18 23.36 55.86
N SER A 139 -33.83 23.06 57.12
CA SER A 139 -32.89 23.85 57.93
C SER A 139 -31.42 23.61 57.56
N VAL A 140 -31.09 22.53 56.84
CA VAL A 140 -29.71 22.12 56.57
C VAL A 140 -28.97 23.20 55.76
N THR A 141 -27.79 23.55 56.24
CA THR A 141 -26.87 24.54 55.64
C THR A 141 -25.60 23.91 55.07
N SER A 142 -25.23 22.71 55.53
CA SER A 142 -24.01 22.02 55.09
C SER A 142 -24.21 20.51 54.97
N ILE A 143 -23.47 19.92 54.04
CA ILE A 143 -23.42 18.46 53.82
C ILE A 143 -21.95 18.07 53.80
N GLU A 144 -21.56 17.22 54.74
CA GLU A 144 -20.18 16.76 54.91
C GLU A 144 -19.93 15.46 54.12
N LYS A 145 -18.66 15.05 54.13
CA LYS A 145 -18.13 13.90 53.39
C LYS A 145 -18.93 12.62 53.64
N ASN A 146 -19.23 11.88 52.58
CA ASN A 146 -19.86 10.56 52.58
C ASN A 146 -21.25 10.49 53.21
N ALA A 147 -21.97 11.61 53.37
CA ALA A 147 -23.28 11.62 54.02
C ALA A 147 -24.27 10.60 53.43
N PHE A 148 -24.14 10.27 52.13
CA PHE A 148 -24.98 9.30 51.41
C PHE A 148 -24.17 8.23 50.66
N LEU A 149 -22.94 7.92 51.08
CA LEU A 149 -22.09 6.93 50.39
C LEU A 149 -22.58 5.50 50.68
N LEU A 150 -22.41 4.59 49.71
CA LEU A 150 -22.80 3.18 49.84
C LEU A 150 -24.30 3.01 50.15
N CYS A 151 -25.16 3.85 49.60
CA CYS A 151 -26.61 3.71 49.74
C CYS A 151 -27.19 3.08 48.47
N ASP A 152 -26.86 1.81 48.20
CA ASP A 152 -26.95 1.21 46.85
C ASP A 152 -28.35 1.18 46.21
N ASN A 153 -29.41 1.38 47.01
CA ASN A 153 -30.79 1.46 46.53
C ASN A 153 -31.37 2.88 46.49
N LEU A 154 -30.63 3.90 46.93
CA LEU A 154 -31.06 5.28 46.98
C LEU A 154 -31.14 5.85 45.57
N LYS A 155 -32.35 6.22 45.12
CA LYS A 155 -32.63 6.73 43.78
C LYS A 155 -32.85 8.24 43.73
N GLU A 156 -33.26 8.82 44.85
CA GLU A 156 -33.64 10.23 44.94
C GLU A 156 -33.20 10.85 46.27
N ILE A 157 -32.52 12.00 46.19
CA ILE A 157 -32.26 12.91 47.31
C ILE A 157 -32.99 14.22 47.01
N ILE A 158 -33.94 14.58 47.87
CA ILE A 158 -34.85 15.71 47.67
C ILE A 158 -34.56 16.84 48.65
N ALA A 159 -34.25 18.03 48.14
CA ALA A 159 -34.36 19.30 48.86
C ALA A 159 -35.66 19.99 48.44
N LYS A 160 -36.56 20.26 49.39
CA LYS A 160 -37.81 20.97 49.11
C LYS A 160 -37.53 22.45 48.81
N SER A 161 -38.52 23.15 48.25
CA SER A 161 -38.42 24.57 47.87
C SER A 161 -38.05 25.50 49.02
N GLU A 162 -38.37 25.11 50.25
CA GLU A 162 -38.11 25.83 51.49
C GLU A 162 -36.64 25.75 51.91
N ASN A 163 -35.86 24.78 51.41
CA ASN A 163 -34.43 24.69 51.69
C ASN A 163 -33.70 25.85 50.98
N LYS A 164 -33.00 26.67 51.78
CA LYS A 164 -32.34 27.89 51.30
C LYS A 164 -30.97 27.63 50.66
N ASN A 165 -30.38 26.46 50.87
CA ASN A 165 -28.98 26.17 50.52
C ASN A 165 -28.83 25.11 49.42
N PHE A 166 -29.82 24.24 49.26
CA PHE A 166 -29.75 23.10 48.35
C PHE A 166 -30.98 23.02 47.46
N LYS A 167 -30.81 22.36 46.32
CA LYS A 167 -31.87 22.12 45.34
C LYS A 167 -31.70 20.74 44.72
N THR A 168 -32.82 20.16 44.27
CA THR A 168 -32.81 18.88 43.57
C THR A 168 -33.22 19.06 42.11
N ALA A 169 -32.54 18.33 41.22
CA ALA A 169 -32.98 18.10 39.85
C ALA A 169 -32.94 16.60 39.54
N GLU A 170 -34.06 16.03 39.10
CA GLU A 170 -34.19 14.59 38.78
C GLU A 170 -33.71 13.64 39.90
N GLY A 171 -33.92 14.02 41.16
CA GLY A 171 -33.49 13.24 42.33
C GLY A 171 -32.00 13.39 42.68
N VAL A 172 -31.24 14.23 41.96
CA VAL A 172 -29.83 14.53 42.23
C VAL A 172 -29.70 15.85 42.99
N LEU A 173 -28.79 15.90 43.96
CA LEU A 173 -28.62 17.02 44.86
C LEU A 173 -27.57 18.01 44.36
N PHE A 174 -27.93 19.29 44.39
CA PHE A 174 -27.12 20.44 44.00
C PHE A 174 -27.11 21.51 45.09
N ASP A 175 -26.17 22.46 44.97
CA ASP A 175 -26.30 23.76 45.61
C ASP A 175 -27.57 24.50 45.14
N LYS A 176 -27.93 25.57 45.86
CA LYS A 176 -29.17 26.31 45.61
C LYS A 176 -29.28 26.85 44.18
N ASP A 177 -28.15 27.27 43.62
CA ASP A 177 -28.03 27.89 42.30
C ASP A 177 -27.87 26.86 41.17
N MET A 178 -27.76 25.57 41.50
CA MET A 178 -27.49 24.47 40.56
C MET A 178 -26.17 24.60 39.78
N THR A 179 -25.22 25.34 40.33
CA THR A 179 -23.87 25.48 39.75
C THR A 179 -22.93 24.35 40.18
N THR A 180 -23.22 23.69 41.31
CA THR A 180 -22.40 22.62 41.86
C THR A 180 -23.24 21.37 42.10
N LEU A 181 -22.88 20.26 41.44
CA LEU A 181 -23.46 18.95 41.73
C LEU A 181 -22.79 18.36 42.97
N ILE A 182 -23.59 18.12 44.01
CA ILE A 182 -23.12 17.66 45.31
C ILE A 182 -23.11 16.14 45.35
N LYS A 183 -24.26 15.49 45.05
CA LYS A 183 -24.39 14.05 45.13
C LYS A 183 -25.48 13.51 44.20
N CYS A 184 -25.06 12.61 43.31
CA CYS A 184 -25.93 11.69 42.59
C CYS A 184 -26.21 10.46 43.47
N PRO A 185 -27.48 10.04 43.64
CA PRO A 185 -27.82 8.86 44.42
C PRO A 185 -27.17 7.57 43.87
N ASP A 186 -26.69 6.69 44.75
CA ASP A 186 -25.94 5.48 44.36
C ASP A 186 -26.77 4.46 43.58
N GLY A 187 -28.09 4.43 43.82
CA GLY A 187 -29.06 3.61 43.10
C GLY A 187 -29.53 4.21 41.76
N LYS A 188 -28.98 5.34 41.31
CA LYS A 188 -29.28 5.93 40.00
C LYS A 188 -28.76 5.01 38.88
N THR A 189 -29.58 4.80 37.84
CA THR A 189 -29.31 3.86 36.76
C THR A 189 -29.37 4.51 35.39
N GLY A 190 -28.80 3.87 34.36
CA GLY A 190 -28.95 4.29 32.96
C GLY A 190 -28.14 5.54 32.62
N THR A 191 -28.73 6.44 31.82
CA THR A 191 -28.10 7.69 31.40
C THR A 191 -28.54 8.85 32.30
N TYR A 192 -27.58 9.62 32.80
CA TYR A 192 -27.87 10.89 33.47
C TYR A 192 -27.32 12.06 32.66
N ASN A 193 -28.19 13.05 32.40
CA ASN A 193 -27.81 14.31 31.77
C ASN A 193 -27.61 15.35 32.87
N ILE A 194 -26.37 15.80 33.08
CA ILE A 194 -26.14 16.86 34.04
C ILE A 194 -26.78 18.15 33.49
N PRO A 195 -27.60 18.87 34.29
CA PRO A 195 -28.27 20.08 33.85
C PRO A 195 -27.30 21.17 33.34
N GLU A 196 -27.71 21.89 32.29
CA GLU A 196 -26.99 23.08 31.84
C GLU A 196 -26.99 24.15 32.95
N GLY A 197 -25.86 24.86 33.11
CA GLY A 197 -25.61 25.76 34.23
C GLY A 197 -24.78 25.14 35.35
N THR A 198 -24.66 23.80 35.41
CA THR A 198 -23.71 23.15 36.32
C THR A 198 -22.28 23.40 35.85
N VAL A 199 -21.46 23.97 36.73
CA VAL A 199 -20.08 24.37 36.48
C VAL A 199 -19.10 23.39 37.11
N LYS A 200 -19.47 22.81 38.26
CA LYS A 200 -18.57 22.00 39.10
C LYS A 200 -19.20 20.70 39.62
N LEU A 201 -18.39 19.65 39.73
CA LEU A 201 -18.69 18.43 40.48
C LEU A 201 -17.88 18.39 41.78
N LEU A 202 -18.54 18.08 42.91
CA LEU A 202 -17.79 17.65 44.11
C LEU A 202 -17.24 16.23 43.90
N GLY A 203 -16.14 15.86 44.56
CA GLY A 203 -15.56 14.53 44.30
C GLY A 203 -16.34 13.35 44.88
N GLU A 204 -17.49 13.57 45.51
CA GLU A 204 -18.47 12.51 45.80
C GLU A 204 -19.66 12.49 44.86
N ALA A 205 -19.73 13.46 43.94
CA ALA A 205 -20.85 13.67 43.02
C ALA A 205 -21.34 12.37 42.38
N PHE A 206 -20.45 11.51 41.90
CA PHE A 206 -20.80 10.23 41.30
C PHE A 206 -20.10 9.04 41.97
N SER A 207 -19.48 9.25 43.14
CA SER A 207 -18.84 8.14 43.87
C SER A 207 -19.92 7.13 44.27
N ASN A 208 -19.66 5.84 44.06
CA ASN A 208 -20.59 4.73 44.29
C ASN A 208 -21.86 4.72 43.42
N THR A 209 -21.85 5.38 42.26
CA THR A 209 -22.90 5.21 41.24
C THR A 209 -22.70 3.93 40.44
N GLU A 210 -22.77 2.77 41.11
CA GLU A 210 -22.40 1.47 40.53
C GLU A 210 -23.26 1.04 39.35
N LYS A 211 -24.49 1.53 39.28
CA LYS A 211 -25.50 1.14 38.28
C LYS A 211 -25.69 2.17 37.16
N LEU A 212 -25.01 3.32 37.22
CA LEU A 212 -25.09 4.36 36.21
C LEU A 212 -24.23 3.97 35.00
N GLU A 213 -24.83 3.96 33.82
CA GLU A 213 -24.18 3.45 32.61
C GLU A 213 -23.58 4.54 31.74
N LYS A 214 -24.15 5.74 31.75
CA LYS A 214 -23.70 6.84 30.90
C LYS A 214 -23.90 8.19 31.59
N LEU A 215 -22.94 9.09 31.39
CA LEU A 215 -23.00 10.47 31.85
C LEU A 215 -22.88 11.43 30.67
N VAL A 216 -23.82 12.37 30.57
CA VAL A 216 -23.77 13.46 29.58
C VAL A 216 -23.35 14.76 30.28
N ILE A 217 -22.23 15.32 29.83
CA ILE A 217 -21.57 16.50 30.37
C ILE A 217 -22.02 17.74 29.56
N PRO A 218 -22.55 18.80 30.22
CA PRO A 218 -23.16 19.96 29.58
C PRO A 218 -22.10 20.93 29.07
N ALA A 219 -22.51 22.01 28.39
CA ALA A 219 -21.56 23.01 27.88
C ALA A 219 -20.89 23.80 29.03
N SER A 220 -21.61 24.00 30.13
CA SER A 220 -21.18 24.80 31.29
C SER A 220 -20.13 24.13 32.20
N LEU A 221 -20.02 22.80 32.21
CA LEU A 221 -19.17 22.09 33.17
C LEU A 221 -17.69 22.25 32.85
N ASN A 222 -16.90 22.74 33.80
CA ASN A 222 -15.47 22.97 33.64
C ASN A 222 -14.59 22.48 34.82
N ASP A 223 -15.19 21.99 35.91
CA ASP A 223 -14.47 21.42 37.05
C ASP A 223 -15.08 20.05 37.42
N ILE A 224 -14.28 18.98 37.23
CA ILE A 224 -14.63 17.60 37.61
C ILE A 224 -13.84 17.14 38.83
N GLY A 225 -13.47 18.05 39.73
CA GLY A 225 -12.75 17.76 40.97
C GLY A 225 -11.23 17.88 40.83
N SER A 226 -10.55 17.95 41.99
CA SER A 226 -9.09 18.11 42.11
C SER A 226 -8.40 16.82 42.55
N SER A 227 -7.06 16.86 42.62
CA SER A 227 -6.14 15.73 42.89
C SER A 227 -6.43 14.87 44.13
N ASN A 228 -7.27 15.34 45.07
CA ASN A 228 -7.63 14.62 46.30
C ASN A 228 -9.09 14.11 46.33
N SER A 229 -9.88 14.35 45.28
CA SER A 229 -11.31 14.03 45.26
C SER A 229 -11.77 13.67 43.84
N VAL A 230 -12.07 12.39 43.61
CA VAL A 230 -12.40 11.86 42.27
C VAL A 230 -13.91 11.59 42.21
N PRO A 231 -14.70 12.38 41.46
CA PRO A 231 -16.15 12.19 41.39
C PRO A 231 -16.54 10.82 40.86
N PHE A 232 -15.66 10.12 40.14
CA PHE A 232 -15.91 8.83 39.48
C PHE A 232 -15.14 7.67 40.12
N TYR A 233 -15.12 7.57 41.45
CA TYR A 233 -14.32 6.56 42.16
C TYR A 233 -14.89 5.14 42.01
N ILE A 234 -16.16 4.92 42.36
CA ILE A 234 -16.83 3.60 42.27
C ILE A 234 -18.00 3.69 41.28
N CYS A 235 -17.70 3.52 39.98
CA CYS A 235 -18.68 3.63 38.89
C CYS A 235 -18.65 2.38 38.00
N ASN A 236 -18.88 1.19 38.58
CA ASN A 236 -18.59 -0.10 37.95
C ASN A 236 -19.36 -0.38 36.65
N ALA A 237 -20.60 0.13 36.48
CA ALA A 237 -21.37 -0.04 35.24
C ALA A 237 -21.14 1.05 34.18
N MET A 238 -20.32 2.09 34.46
CA MET A 238 -20.13 3.21 33.55
C MET A 238 -19.48 2.77 32.25
N LYS A 239 -20.20 2.91 31.13
CA LYS A 239 -19.77 2.52 29.79
C LYS A 239 -19.31 3.70 28.94
N ALA A 240 -19.85 4.91 29.17
CA ALA A 240 -19.51 6.07 28.34
C ALA A 240 -19.70 7.43 29.03
N PHE A 241 -18.81 8.36 28.71
CA PHE A 241 -18.99 9.79 28.87
C PHE A 241 -19.32 10.42 27.51
N GLU A 242 -20.32 11.30 27.46
CA GLU A 242 -20.62 12.13 26.29
C GLU A 242 -20.47 13.60 26.67
N VAL A 243 -19.66 14.33 25.93
CA VAL A 243 -19.44 15.76 26.19
C VAL A 243 -20.17 16.59 25.15
N HIS A 244 -20.99 17.54 25.61
CA HIS A 244 -21.68 18.47 24.74
C HIS A 244 -20.69 19.23 23.84
N LYS A 245 -20.99 19.36 22.55
CA LYS A 245 -20.08 19.93 21.53
C LYS A 245 -19.52 21.32 21.87
N ASN A 246 -20.30 22.14 22.59
CA ASN A 246 -19.93 23.50 22.98
C ASN A 246 -19.15 23.57 24.30
N ASN A 247 -18.89 22.45 24.99
CA ASN A 247 -18.06 22.45 26.17
C ASN A 247 -16.63 22.90 25.78
N LYS A 248 -16.09 23.84 26.56
CA LYS A 248 -14.78 24.48 26.30
C LYS A 248 -13.61 23.81 27.00
N THR A 249 -13.88 22.92 27.96
CA THR A 249 -12.88 22.35 28.86
C THR A 249 -12.65 20.86 28.61
N PHE A 250 -13.70 20.13 28.26
CA PHE A 250 -13.68 18.67 28.09
C PHE A 250 -14.05 18.26 26.67
N ALA A 251 -13.65 17.06 26.30
CA ALA A 251 -14.08 16.35 25.11
C ALA A 251 -14.30 14.88 25.42
N SER A 252 -15.09 14.20 24.59
CA SER A 252 -15.22 12.75 24.62
C SER A 252 -14.86 12.14 23.28
N VAL A 253 -14.02 11.11 23.28
CA VAL A 253 -13.67 10.31 22.10
C VAL A 253 -13.97 8.86 22.43
N ASP A 254 -14.80 8.20 21.61
CA ASP A 254 -15.25 6.82 21.84
C ASP A 254 -15.76 6.56 23.28
N GLY A 255 -16.53 7.51 23.83
CA GLY A 255 -17.08 7.41 25.18
C GLY A 255 -16.06 7.56 26.33
N VAL A 256 -14.80 7.87 26.05
CA VAL A 256 -13.75 8.16 27.06
C VAL A 256 -13.64 9.68 27.24
N LEU A 257 -13.40 10.12 28.48
CA LEU A 257 -13.32 11.54 28.84
C LEU A 257 -11.90 12.08 28.76
N PHE A 258 -11.74 13.20 28.07
CA PHE A 258 -10.49 13.92 27.87
C PHE A 258 -10.63 15.41 28.19
N ASP A 259 -9.51 16.10 28.28
CA ASP A 259 -9.48 17.56 28.13
C ASP A 259 -9.89 17.96 26.71
N LYS A 260 -10.15 19.26 26.50
CA LYS A 260 -10.67 19.76 25.22
C LYS A 260 -9.77 19.44 24.03
N ASN A 261 -8.45 19.41 24.24
CA ASN A 261 -7.47 19.21 23.17
C ASN A 261 -7.12 17.73 22.95
N ILE A 262 -7.66 16.81 23.76
CA ILE A 262 -7.35 15.37 23.71
C ILE A 262 -5.85 15.14 23.94
N GLU A 263 -5.23 15.97 24.78
CA GLU A 263 -3.84 15.84 25.21
C GLU A 263 -3.75 15.11 26.56
N THR A 264 -4.82 15.09 27.35
CA THR A 264 -4.91 14.42 28.64
C THR A 264 -6.14 13.51 28.69
N LEU A 265 -5.91 12.22 28.91
CA LEU A 265 -6.99 11.27 29.21
C LEU A 265 -7.37 11.41 30.68
N LEU A 266 -8.59 11.88 30.95
CA LEU A 266 -9.06 12.20 32.30
C LEU A 266 -9.71 10.98 32.96
N LYS A 267 -10.65 10.32 32.28
CA LYS A 267 -11.35 9.15 32.84
C LYS A 267 -11.77 8.13 31.79
N TYR A 268 -11.40 6.88 32.04
CA TYR A 268 -11.89 5.72 31.31
C TYR A 268 -13.14 5.12 31.99
N PRO A 269 -14.17 4.73 31.23
CA PRO A 269 -15.37 4.10 31.79
C PRO A 269 -15.09 2.70 32.35
N LYS A 270 -15.31 2.50 33.66
CA LYS A 270 -14.95 1.25 34.39
C LYS A 270 -15.74 0.00 33.93
N GLY A 271 -16.91 0.19 33.34
CA GLY A 271 -17.76 -0.87 32.81
C GLY A 271 -17.38 -1.38 31.41
N ARG A 272 -16.33 -0.83 30.79
CA ARG A 272 -15.79 -1.34 29.51
C ARG A 272 -14.81 -2.50 29.74
N CYS A 273 -14.70 -3.37 28.73
CA CYS A 273 -13.81 -4.52 28.73
C CYS A 273 -13.06 -4.67 27.40
N GLY A 274 -12.01 -5.49 27.38
CA GLY A 274 -11.21 -5.79 26.18
C GLY A 274 -10.02 -4.85 26.01
N GLU A 275 -9.75 -4.46 24.76
CA GLU A 275 -8.60 -3.64 24.39
C GLU A 275 -8.97 -2.17 24.20
N TYR A 276 -8.01 -1.27 24.45
CA TYR A 276 -8.19 0.16 24.16
C TYR A 276 -6.94 0.77 23.53
N VAL A 277 -7.14 1.57 22.47
CA VAL A 277 -6.08 2.33 21.82
C VAL A 277 -6.22 3.78 22.24
N VAL A 278 -5.23 4.30 22.95
CA VAL A 278 -5.19 5.69 23.36
C VAL A 278 -4.80 6.55 22.13
N PRO A 279 -5.49 7.67 21.85
CA PRO A 279 -5.17 8.52 20.69
C PRO A 279 -3.74 9.07 20.70
N GLU A 280 -3.11 9.19 19.52
CA GLU A 280 -1.74 9.72 19.32
C GLU A 280 -1.56 11.20 19.69
N THR A 281 -2.62 11.91 20.05
CA THR A 281 -2.54 13.28 20.57
C THR A 281 -2.27 13.33 22.08
N VAL A 282 -2.49 12.22 22.79
CA VAL A 282 -2.43 12.18 24.26
C VAL A 282 -0.97 12.23 24.72
N LYS A 283 -0.67 13.23 25.55
CA LYS A 283 0.63 13.44 26.20
C LYS A 283 0.63 12.99 27.65
N LYS A 284 -0.55 12.97 28.29
CA LYS A 284 -0.73 12.62 29.71
C LYS A 284 -1.90 11.67 29.94
N ILE A 285 -1.70 10.70 30.82
CA ILE A 285 -2.79 9.91 31.43
C ILE A 285 -2.95 10.35 32.88
N ASP A 286 -4.13 10.82 33.25
CA ASP A 286 -4.35 11.47 34.54
C ASP A 286 -4.55 10.50 35.70
N LYS A 287 -4.62 11.05 36.92
CA LYS A 287 -4.76 10.31 38.16
C LYS A 287 -6.05 9.48 38.14
N TYR A 288 -5.95 8.20 38.46
CA TYR A 288 -7.08 7.26 38.52
C TYR A 288 -7.88 7.07 37.23
N SER A 289 -7.33 7.43 36.06
CA SER A 289 -8.07 7.37 34.80
C SER A 289 -8.57 5.97 34.45
N PHE A 290 -7.75 4.94 34.67
CA PHE A 290 -8.09 3.51 34.49
C PHE A 290 -8.13 2.73 35.83
N TYR A 291 -8.30 3.42 36.96
CA TYR A 291 -8.33 2.78 38.27
C TYR A 291 -9.43 1.71 38.33
N GLU A 292 -9.03 0.49 38.70
CA GLU A 292 -9.92 -0.67 38.87
C GLU A 292 -10.76 -1.05 37.63
N VAL A 293 -10.28 -0.78 36.41
CA VAL A 293 -10.96 -1.23 35.19
C VAL A 293 -10.74 -2.74 34.99
N TYR A 294 -11.46 -3.56 35.77
CA TYR A 294 -11.24 -5.01 35.85
C TYR A 294 -11.47 -5.78 34.54
N GLY A 295 -12.17 -5.17 33.57
CA GLY A 295 -12.44 -5.75 32.26
C GLY A 295 -11.35 -5.51 31.21
N LEU A 296 -10.41 -4.60 31.44
CA LEU A 296 -9.38 -4.22 30.47
C LEU A 296 -8.28 -5.30 30.39
N THR A 297 -8.03 -5.81 29.18
CA THR A 297 -7.02 -6.86 28.91
C THR A 297 -5.77 -6.30 28.25
N LYS A 298 -5.89 -5.19 27.51
CA LYS A 298 -4.77 -4.56 26.80
C LYS A 298 -5.01 -3.07 26.64
N VAL A 299 -3.94 -2.28 26.73
CA VAL A 299 -3.95 -0.85 26.39
C VAL A 299 -2.76 -0.54 25.48
N ILE A 300 -3.01 0.14 24.38
CA ILE A 300 -1.97 0.63 23.46
C ILE A 300 -1.75 2.11 23.77
N LEU A 301 -0.56 2.44 24.29
CA LEU A 301 -0.15 3.79 24.63
C LEU A 301 0.44 4.48 23.39
N PRO A 302 0.22 5.80 23.22
CA PRO A 302 0.66 6.52 22.03
C PRO A 302 2.15 6.91 22.14
N LYS A 303 2.78 7.18 20.99
CA LYS A 303 4.20 7.58 20.96
C LYS A 303 4.43 8.98 21.54
N SER A 304 3.38 9.80 21.62
CA SER A 304 3.38 11.15 22.17
C SER A 304 3.36 11.22 23.70
N LEU A 305 3.13 10.10 24.39
CA LEU A 305 2.92 10.08 25.85
C LEU A 305 4.23 10.39 26.60
N THR A 306 4.17 11.38 27.48
CA THR A 306 5.32 11.81 28.31
C THR A 306 5.08 11.59 29.81
N GLU A 307 3.83 11.54 30.27
CA GLU A 307 3.49 11.40 31.69
C GLU A 307 2.33 10.40 31.93
N ILE A 308 2.47 9.53 32.93
CA ILE A 308 1.38 8.73 33.50
C ILE A 308 1.25 9.09 34.99
N ALA A 309 0.14 9.70 35.39
CA ALA A 309 -0.06 10.17 36.76
C ALA A 309 -0.43 9.04 37.74
N SER A 310 -0.33 9.33 39.03
CA SER A 310 -0.45 8.35 40.12
C SER A 310 -1.72 7.48 40.04
N SER A 311 -1.55 6.18 40.27
CA SER A 311 -2.63 5.18 40.28
C SER A 311 -3.49 5.11 39.01
N ALA A 312 -3.00 5.63 37.88
CA ALA A 312 -3.73 5.63 36.62
C ALA A 312 -4.21 4.24 36.20
N PHE A 313 -3.38 3.20 36.34
CA PHE A 313 -3.69 1.82 35.94
C PHE A 313 -3.82 0.86 37.13
N ALA A 314 -3.97 1.36 38.37
CA ALA A 314 -3.91 0.49 39.53
C ALA A 314 -5.11 -0.48 39.58
N HIS A 315 -4.86 -1.69 40.07
CA HIS A 315 -5.82 -2.78 40.29
C HIS A 315 -6.44 -3.37 39.01
N ILE A 316 -5.79 -3.24 37.84
CA ILE A 316 -6.24 -3.87 36.59
C ILE A 316 -5.70 -5.31 36.53
N LYS A 317 -6.44 -6.24 37.13
CA LYS A 317 -6.00 -7.65 37.29
C LYS A 317 -5.91 -8.45 36.00
N LYS A 318 -6.58 -8.01 34.91
CA LYS A 318 -6.61 -8.72 33.62
C LYS A 318 -5.59 -8.21 32.61
N LEU A 319 -4.88 -7.12 32.91
CA LEU A 319 -3.83 -6.59 32.03
C LEU A 319 -2.59 -7.49 32.15
N SER A 320 -2.26 -8.20 31.07
CA SER A 320 -1.14 -9.15 31.05
C SER A 320 0.17 -8.56 30.54
N THR A 321 0.08 -7.56 29.66
CA THR A 321 1.24 -6.88 29.08
C THR A 321 0.99 -5.38 28.95
N ILE A 322 2.06 -4.60 29.06
CA ILE A 322 2.07 -3.16 28.81
C ILE A 322 3.34 -2.75 28.07
N THR A 323 3.19 -1.91 27.03
CA THR A 323 4.32 -1.30 26.33
C THR A 323 4.39 0.18 26.67
N LEU A 324 5.47 0.59 27.32
CA LEU A 324 5.76 1.97 27.69
C LEU A 324 6.52 2.67 26.55
N PRO A 325 6.00 3.79 26.02
CA PRO A 325 6.54 4.42 24.81
C PRO A 325 7.88 5.11 25.04
N GLU A 326 8.59 5.37 23.94
CA GLU A 326 9.97 5.87 23.93
C GLU A 326 10.15 7.22 24.65
N LYS A 327 9.16 8.11 24.54
CA LYS A 327 9.19 9.47 25.12
C LYS A 327 8.61 9.56 26.53
N LEU A 328 8.30 8.43 27.16
CA LEU A 328 7.74 8.43 28.51
C LEU A 328 8.80 8.88 29.52
N GLU A 329 8.59 10.02 30.15
CA GLU A 329 9.55 10.63 31.08
C GLU A 329 9.21 10.31 32.53
N GLN A 330 7.92 10.37 32.88
CA GLN A 330 7.46 10.31 34.27
C GLN A 330 6.31 9.33 34.48
N ILE A 331 6.44 8.49 35.51
CA ILE A 331 5.43 7.55 35.97
C ILE A 331 5.17 7.81 37.46
N GLY A 332 3.94 8.17 37.77
CA GLY A 332 3.50 8.55 39.10
C GLY A 332 3.47 7.40 40.10
N PHE A 333 3.04 7.72 41.32
CA PHE A 333 2.98 6.77 42.42
C PHE A 333 1.94 5.66 42.18
N GLY A 334 2.33 4.40 42.33
CA GLY A 334 1.39 3.26 42.33
C GLY A 334 0.65 3.05 41.01
N VAL A 335 1.23 3.44 39.87
CA VAL A 335 0.54 3.38 38.56
C VAL A 335 0.04 1.99 38.20
N PHE A 336 0.84 0.94 38.40
CA PHE A 336 0.48 -0.46 38.16
C PHE A 336 0.32 -1.26 39.47
N MET A 337 0.02 -0.56 40.58
CA MET A 337 -0.21 -1.18 41.87
C MET A 337 -1.32 -2.23 41.78
N ASN A 338 -1.08 -3.45 42.30
CA ASN A 338 -2.02 -4.58 42.28
C ASN A 338 -2.47 -5.04 40.87
N CYS A 339 -1.69 -4.76 39.82
CA CYS A 339 -1.89 -5.35 38.50
C CYS A 339 -1.29 -6.77 38.44
N THR A 340 -1.84 -7.69 39.24
CA THR A 340 -1.29 -9.04 39.45
C THR A 340 -1.32 -9.94 38.22
N GLY A 341 -1.97 -9.52 37.12
CA GLY A 341 -1.97 -10.23 35.85
C GLY A 341 -0.76 -9.93 34.96
N LEU A 342 0.00 -8.86 35.24
CA LEU A 342 1.13 -8.44 34.40
C LEU A 342 2.24 -9.51 34.41
N SER A 343 2.44 -10.15 33.27
CA SER A 343 3.51 -11.11 33.02
C SER A 343 4.66 -10.52 32.20
N GLU A 344 4.39 -9.44 31.45
CA GLU A 344 5.40 -8.76 30.64
C GLU A 344 5.26 -7.24 30.71
N VAL A 345 6.40 -6.54 30.80
CA VAL A 345 6.51 -5.09 30.66
C VAL A 345 7.54 -4.81 29.58
N HIS A 346 7.13 -4.11 28.54
CA HIS A 346 8.00 -3.71 27.43
C HIS A 346 8.28 -2.21 27.56
N VAL A 347 9.55 -1.81 27.52
CA VAL A 347 9.94 -0.40 27.60
C VAL A 347 10.71 -0.01 26.35
N LEU A 348 10.29 1.08 25.71
CA LEU A 348 10.95 1.61 24.51
C LEU A 348 11.89 2.78 24.83
N ALA A 349 11.80 3.36 26.03
CA ALA A 349 12.64 4.49 26.44
C ALA A 349 14.09 4.06 26.66
N THR A 350 15.03 4.77 26.03
CA THR A 350 16.47 4.47 26.11
C THR A 350 17.05 4.69 27.50
N GLU A 351 16.44 5.58 28.28
CA GLU A 351 16.73 5.81 29.68
C GLU A 351 15.50 5.42 30.51
N PRO A 352 15.67 4.78 31.69
CA PRO A 352 14.53 4.35 32.50
C PRO A 352 13.65 5.54 32.92
N PRO A 353 12.34 5.52 32.61
CA PRO A 353 11.43 6.58 33.04
C PRO A 353 11.47 6.78 34.56
N TYR A 354 11.40 8.04 35.00
CA TYR A 354 11.39 8.37 36.43
C TYR A 354 10.12 7.84 37.07
N CYS A 355 10.26 6.99 38.10
CA CYS A 355 9.11 6.39 38.76
C CYS A 355 9.38 6.04 40.23
N SER A 356 8.32 5.97 41.05
CA SER A 356 8.45 5.67 42.48
C SER A 356 8.59 4.16 42.75
N SER A 357 9.11 3.79 43.93
CA SER A 357 9.26 2.37 44.31
C SER A 357 7.93 1.58 44.37
N MET A 358 6.79 2.26 44.45
CA MET A 358 5.47 1.61 44.53
C MET A 358 4.78 1.44 43.17
N VAL A 359 5.39 1.86 42.06
CA VAL A 359 4.78 1.77 40.71
C VAL A 359 4.26 0.39 40.40
N PHE A 360 5.01 -0.66 40.76
CA PHE A 360 4.68 -2.07 40.53
C PHE A 360 4.36 -2.80 41.85
N TYR A 361 3.84 -2.10 42.87
CA TYR A 361 3.51 -2.74 44.15
C TYR A 361 2.55 -3.94 43.95
N ASN A 362 2.88 -5.10 44.51
CA ASN A 362 2.20 -6.40 44.31
C ASN A 362 2.20 -6.94 42.87
N VAL A 363 3.08 -6.48 41.98
CA VAL A 363 3.45 -7.21 40.76
C VAL A 363 4.56 -8.19 41.10
N ASP A 364 4.46 -9.42 40.58
CA ASP A 364 5.44 -10.47 40.85
C ASP A 364 6.71 -10.25 40.01
N PHE A 365 7.73 -9.64 40.59
CA PHE A 365 9.03 -9.42 39.94
C PHE A 365 9.81 -10.70 39.62
N ASP A 366 9.43 -11.84 40.19
CA ASP A 366 10.06 -13.13 39.94
C ASP A 366 9.50 -13.78 38.66
N GLN A 367 8.27 -13.46 38.29
CA GLN A 367 7.60 -14.03 37.11
C GLN A 367 7.44 -13.03 35.97
N CYS A 368 7.28 -11.75 36.28
CA CYS A 368 7.10 -10.70 35.29
C CYS A 368 8.42 -10.42 34.57
N LYS A 369 8.40 -10.49 33.23
CA LYS A 369 9.56 -10.17 32.40
C LYS A 369 9.59 -8.70 32.01
N LEU A 370 10.75 -8.09 32.14
CA LEU A 370 11.01 -6.73 31.67
C LEU A 370 11.83 -6.79 30.37
N PHE A 371 11.23 -6.35 29.27
CA PHE A 371 11.92 -6.16 28.00
C PHE A 371 12.35 -4.70 27.87
N VAL A 372 13.66 -4.48 27.75
CA VAL A 372 14.27 -3.14 27.62
C VAL A 372 14.83 -2.95 26.21
N PRO A 373 15.14 -1.71 25.78
CA PRO A 373 15.76 -1.51 24.48
C PRO A 373 17.13 -2.21 24.39
N HIS A 374 17.50 -2.64 23.19
CA HIS A 374 18.81 -3.25 22.96
C HIS A 374 19.95 -2.32 23.39
N GLY A 375 20.99 -2.87 24.03
CA GLY A 375 22.12 -2.12 24.58
C GLY A 375 21.81 -1.31 25.85
N LYS A 376 20.60 -1.43 26.42
CA LYS A 376 20.18 -0.68 27.62
C LYS A 376 20.01 -1.55 28.86
N LEU A 377 20.37 -2.82 28.80
CA LEU A 377 20.27 -3.75 29.93
C LEU A 377 20.94 -3.23 31.21
N ASP A 378 22.16 -2.71 31.09
CA ASP A 378 22.96 -2.28 32.24
C ASP A 378 22.33 -1.10 32.98
N VAL A 379 21.79 -0.12 32.23
CA VAL A 379 21.14 1.06 32.83
C VAL A 379 19.89 0.63 33.62
N TYR A 380 19.05 -0.23 33.03
CA TYR A 380 17.85 -0.71 33.72
C TYR A 380 18.15 -1.61 34.93
N ARG A 381 19.26 -2.38 34.90
CA ARG A 381 19.70 -3.24 36.02
C ARG A 381 20.15 -2.47 37.25
N ILE A 382 20.54 -1.20 37.11
CA ILE A 382 21.00 -0.37 38.24
C ILE A 382 19.96 0.70 38.65
N SER A 383 18.91 0.90 37.85
CA SER A 383 17.89 1.91 38.12
C SER A 383 16.71 1.35 38.90
N THR A 384 16.56 1.74 40.16
CA THR A 384 15.39 1.38 40.99
C THR A 384 14.15 2.17 40.53
N PRO A 385 12.94 1.58 40.44
CA PRO A 385 12.58 0.19 40.77
C PRO A 385 12.76 -0.82 39.64
N TRP A 386 13.16 -0.42 38.43
CA TRP A 386 13.34 -1.32 37.28
C TRP A 386 14.30 -2.49 37.55
N SER A 387 15.33 -2.25 38.36
CA SER A 387 16.26 -3.27 38.83
C SER A 387 15.64 -4.36 39.72
N SER A 388 14.38 -4.20 40.15
CA SER A 388 13.68 -5.18 40.99
C SER A 388 13.19 -6.40 40.18
N PHE A 389 13.00 -6.26 38.87
CA PHE A 389 12.62 -7.38 37.99
C PHE A 389 13.77 -8.40 37.92
N LYS A 390 13.50 -9.69 38.21
CA LYS A 390 14.53 -10.75 38.13
C LYS A 390 14.86 -11.16 36.70
N HIS A 391 13.91 -10.97 35.78
CA HIS A 391 14.05 -11.33 34.37
C HIS A 391 14.02 -10.07 33.51
N ILE A 392 15.19 -9.43 33.34
CA ILE A 392 15.39 -8.32 32.41
C ILE A 392 16.07 -8.85 31.16
N GLU A 393 15.37 -8.78 30.04
CA GLU A 393 15.82 -9.23 28.72
C GLU A 393 15.93 -8.01 27.80
N GLU A 394 16.95 -7.97 26.94
CA GLU A 394 16.98 -6.98 25.88
C GLU A 394 16.02 -7.38 24.77
N SER A 395 15.31 -6.38 24.24
CA SER A 395 14.64 -6.51 22.96
C SER A 395 15.66 -6.81 21.87
N THR A 396 15.25 -7.49 20.80
CA THR A 396 16.12 -7.72 19.64
C THR A 396 16.71 -6.41 19.14
N ALA A 397 18.00 -6.41 18.80
CA ALA A 397 18.66 -5.26 18.17
C ALA A 397 17.81 -4.75 17.01
N MET A 398 17.59 -3.42 16.97
CA MET A 398 16.81 -2.84 15.89
C MET A 398 17.53 -3.15 14.57
N PRO A 399 16.82 -3.70 13.55
CA PRO A 399 17.43 -3.94 12.25
C PRO A 399 18.04 -2.66 11.69
N TYR A 400 19.10 -2.79 10.93
CA TYR A 400 19.78 -1.64 10.37
C TYR A 400 20.49 -1.99 9.06
N VAL A 401 20.80 -0.96 8.31
CA VAL A 401 21.69 -1.02 7.13
C VAL A 401 22.79 -0.01 7.32
N THR A 402 23.99 -0.35 6.87
CA THR A 402 25.08 0.63 6.75
C THR A 402 25.57 0.70 5.32
N PHE A 403 25.98 1.89 4.90
CA PHE A 403 26.67 2.06 3.64
C PHE A 403 27.65 3.23 3.70
N THR A 404 28.71 3.15 2.92
CA THR A 404 29.67 4.25 2.75
C THR A 404 29.43 4.91 1.40
N THR A 405 29.33 6.24 1.39
CA THR A 405 29.08 7.05 0.19
C THR A 405 30.26 7.97 -0.13
N SER A 406 30.55 8.09 -1.44
CA SER A 406 31.47 9.08 -1.99
C SER A 406 30.80 10.42 -2.34
N GLN A 407 29.50 10.56 -2.10
CA GLN A 407 28.79 11.82 -2.31
C GLN A 407 29.37 12.93 -1.45
N LYS A 408 29.36 14.14 -2.00
CA LYS A 408 29.84 15.32 -1.27
C LYS A 408 28.93 15.58 -0.07
N ILE A 409 29.50 15.73 1.12
CA ILE A 409 28.75 16.14 2.32
C ILE A 409 28.02 17.47 2.03
N GLY A 410 26.74 17.53 2.38
CA GLY A 410 25.81 18.62 2.11
C GLY A 410 25.02 18.48 0.80
N SER A 411 25.38 17.54 -0.08
CA SER A 411 24.63 17.28 -1.32
C SER A 411 23.26 16.68 -1.03
N GLU A 412 22.29 16.99 -1.89
CA GLU A 412 20.95 16.41 -1.88
C GLU A 412 20.87 15.25 -2.87
N VAL A 413 20.23 14.16 -2.45
CA VAL A 413 19.99 12.98 -3.28
C VAL A 413 18.54 12.54 -3.14
N VAL A 414 18.03 11.96 -4.23
CA VAL A 414 16.71 11.32 -4.24
C VAL A 414 16.90 9.84 -3.97
N SER A 415 16.12 9.29 -3.06
CA SER A 415 16.18 7.89 -2.67
C SER A 415 14.81 7.44 -2.16
N ARG A 416 14.56 6.13 -2.15
CA ARG A 416 13.35 5.56 -1.54
C ARG A 416 13.76 4.64 -0.41
N ILE A 417 13.32 4.96 0.81
CA ILE A 417 13.62 4.17 2.01
C ILE A 417 12.33 3.99 2.79
N VAL A 418 11.80 2.76 2.82
CA VAL A 418 10.48 2.44 3.39
C VAL A 418 10.62 1.43 4.51
N GLY A 419 9.97 1.68 5.64
CA GLY A 419 10.02 0.82 6.82
C GLY A 419 9.39 1.45 8.06
N GLU A 420 9.49 0.76 9.20
CA GLU A 420 8.96 1.22 10.48
C GLU A 420 10.05 1.70 11.43
N ASN A 421 9.75 2.75 12.20
CA ASN A 421 10.64 3.33 13.22
C ASN A 421 12.04 3.65 12.67
N ILE A 422 12.07 4.30 11.49
CA ILE A 422 13.32 4.62 10.81
C ILE A 422 14.02 5.81 11.50
N MET A 423 15.30 5.63 11.80
CA MET A 423 16.21 6.67 12.26
C MET A 423 17.42 6.74 11.33
N PHE A 424 17.80 7.96 10.96
CA PHE A 424 18.90 8.23 10.05
C PHE A 424 20.12 8.77 10.81
N ASP A 425 21.26 8.12 10.68
CA ASP A 425 22.57 8.68 11.01
C ASP A 425 23.43 8.77 9.74
N GLY A 426 24.03 9.93 9.50
CA GLY A 426 24.81 10.20 8.29
C GLY A 426 24.02 10.73 7.09
N ILE A 427 22.69 10.67 7.11
CA ILE A 427 21.80 11.37 6.17
C ILE A 427 20.67 12.09 6.91
N LYS A 428 20.10 13.11 6.28
CA LYS A 428 18.97 13.88 6.81
C LYS A 428 17.84 13.92 5.81
N PHE A 429 16.66 13.42 6.18
CA PHE A 429 15.46 13.55 5.37
C PHE A 429 15.03 15.03 5.29
N LEU A 430 14.84 15.52 4.06
CA LEU A 430 14.46 16.90 3.78
C LEU A 430 12.96 17.05 3.49
N GLY A 431 12.31 15.97 3.04
CA GLY A 431 10.90 15.94 2.69
C GLY A 431 10.62 15.19 1.40
N THR A 432 9.34 14.94 1.15
CA THR A 432 8.84 14.33 -0.08
C THR A 432 8.36 15.43 -1.03
N LYS A 433 8.72 15.36 -2.31
CA LYS A 433 8.13 16.21 -3.36
C LYS A 433 7.41 15.35 -4.39
N GLU A 434 6.29 15.85 -4.88
CA GLU A 434 5.55 15.22 -5.97
C GLU A 434 5.92 15.88 -7.30
N VAL A 435 6.37 15.10 -8.27
CA VAL A 435 6.72 15.56 -9.62
C VAL A 435 5.99 14.67 -10.61
N MET A 436 5.10 15.26 -11.42
CA MET A 436 4.29 14.53 -12.42
C MET A 436 3.49 13.34 -11.87
N GLY A 437 3.04 13.43 -10.60
CA GLY A 437 2.26 12.37 -9.93
C GLY A 437 3.11 11.30 -9.22
N GLU A 438 4.43 11.39 -9.30
CA GLU A 438 5.35 10.50 -8.57
C GLU A 438 5.95 11.21 -7.35
N LYS A 439 6.07 10.46 -6.25
CA LYS A 439 6.62 10.97 -4.98
C LYS A 439 8.10 10.61 -4.86
N PHE A 440 8.91 11.62 -4.60
CA PHE A 440 10.35 11.52 -4.44
C PHE A 440 10.77 12.01 -3.06
N ASP A 441 11.47 11.15 -2.31
CA ASP A 441 12.02 11.48 -1.02
C ASP A 441 13.44 12.04 -1.18
N TYR A 442 13.66 13.23 -0.61
CA TYR A 442 14.95 13.94 -0.68
C TYR A 442 15.71 13.79 0.62
N TYR A 443 16.99 13.48 0.50
CA TYR A 443 17.91 13.33 1.62
C TYR A 443 19.15 14.20 1.41
N GLN A 444 19.65 14.80 2.48
CA GLN A 444 20.95 15.46 2.49
C GLN A 444 22.01 14.52 3.08
N VAL A 445 23.15 14.39 2.41
CA VAL A 445 24.30 13.63 2.92
C VAL A 445 24.98 14.43 4.03
N MET A 446 25.07 13.87 5.23
CA MET A 446 25.66 14.52 6.41
C MET A 446 27.04 13.93 6.77
N LYS A 447 27.26 12.65 6.47
CA LYS A 447 28.51 11.91 6.72
C LYS A 447 28.79 10.95 5.56
N LYS A 448 30.04 10.50 5.44
CA LYS A 448 30.43 9.45 4.49
C LYS A 448 29.87 8.09 4.87
N ASP A 449 29.98 7.72 6.13
CA ASP A 449 29.40 6.50 6.66
C ASP A 449 27.98 6.79 7.13
N VAL A 450 27.03 6.06 6.54
CA VAL A 450 25.61 6.18 6.79
C VAL A 450 25.15 4.93 7.51
N ARG A 451 24.35 5.11 8.56
CA ARG A 451 23.65 4.06 9.28
C ARG A 451 22.17 4.41 9.34
N ILE A 452 21.33 3.49 8.92
CA ILE A 452 19.89 3.64 8.99
C ILE A 452 19.35 2.51 9.84
N GLU A 453 18.78 2.85 10.99
CA GLU A 453 18.14 1.89 11.89
C GLU A 453 16.64 1.91 11.63
N GLY A 454 15.99 0.75 11.67
CA GLY A 454 14.57 0.62 11.35
C GLY A 454 14.23 -0.74 10.77
N ARG A 455 12.96 -1.11 10.80
CA ARG A 455 12.47 -2.31 10.09
C ARG A 455 12.32 -1.98 8.61
N ILE A 456 13.45 -1.89 7.92
CA ILE A 456 13.52 -1.51 6.50
C ILE A 456 12.96 -2.64 5.64
N THR A 457 12.08 -2.27 4.71
CA THR A 457 11.39 -3.19 3.80
C THR A 457 11.71 -2.89 2.34
N GLU A 458 11.97 -1.63 2.00
CA GLU A 458 12.40 -1.22 0.66
C GLU A 458 13.52 -0.20 0.79
N MET A 459 14.55 -0.33 -0.04
CA MET A 459 15.66 0.62 -0.08
C MET A 459 16.23 0.75 -1.49
N SER A 460 16.28 1.97 -2.01
CA SER A 460 17.07 2.34 -3.19
C SER A 460 18.15 3.32 -2.79
N ILE A 461 19.41 2.96 -3.00
CA ILE A 461 20.59 3.79 -2.72
C ILE A 461 21.37 4.19 -3.97
N ASP A 462 20.72 4.11 -5.14
CA ASP A 462 21.36 4.25 -6.46
C ASP A 462 22.06 5.61 -6.63
N ASN A 463 21.49 6.66 -6.02
CA ASN A 463 21.98 8.02 -6.14
C ASN A 463 23.01 8.41 -5.06
N PHE A 464 23.44 7.46 -4.22
CA PHE A 464 24.42 7.72 -3.18
C PHE A 464 25.87 7.44 -3.61
N ASN A 465 26.18 7.03 -4.84
CA ASN A 465 27.55 6.65 -5.23
C ASN A 465 28.22 5.74 -4.18
N VAL A 466 27.55 4.64 -3.87
CA VAL A 466 27.87 3.75 -2.73
C VAL A 466 29.16 2.99 -3.00
N GLU A 467 30.07 2.94 -2.03
CA GLU A 467 31.36 2.22 -2.12
C GLU A 467 31.37 0.94 -1.26
N ALA A 468 30.53 0.88 -0.23
CA ALA A 468 30.34 -0.30 0.60
C ALA A 468 28.89 -0.35 1.08
N LEU A 469 28.33 -1.56 1.19
CA LEU A 469 26.96 -1.80 1.63
C LEU A 469 26.90 -3.04 2.51
N ASP A 470 26.28 -2.93 3.68
CA ASP A 470 25.94 -4.05 4.54
C ASP A 470 24.44 -4.06 4.85
N VAL A 471 23.74 -5.01 4.24
CA VAL A 471 22.31 -5.29 4.45
C VAL A 471 22.07 -6.56 5.27
N SER A 472 23.12 -7.17 5.83
CA SER A 472 23.02 -8.44 6.58
C SER A 472 22.16 -8.35 7.84
N HIS A 473 21.93 -7.12 8.33
CA HIS A 473 21.09 -6.80 9.48
C HIS A 473 19.66 -6.36 9.09
N CYS A 474 19.24 -6.55 7.84
CA CYS A 474 17.91 -6.22 7.32
C CYS A 474 17.10 -7.46 6.89
N PRO A 475 16.64 -8.30 7.82
CA PRO A 475 15.95 -9.56 7.49
C PRO A 475 14.56 -9.37 6.85
N MET A 476 13.98 -8.16 6.93
CA MET A 476 12.66 -7.82 6.37
C MET A 476 12.73 -7.15 5.00
N LEU A 477 13.93 -6.99 4.43
CA LEU A 477 14.14 -6.30 3.16
C LEU A 477 13.54 -7.11 1.99
N LYS A 478 12.61 -6.49 1.26
CA LYS A 478 11.92 -7.05 0.09
C LYS A 478 12.44 -6.49 -1.22
N VAL A 479 12.73 -5.19 -1.23
CA VAL A 479 13.25 -4.48 -2.41
C VAL A 479 14.59 -3.85 -2.07
N LEU A 480 15.62 -4.20 -2.85
CA LEU A 480 16.93 -3.59 -2.78
C LEU A 480 17.35 -3.10 -4.17
N SER A 481 17.64 -1.81 -4.28
CA SER A 481 18.34 -1.24 -5.42
C SER A 481 19.62 -0.56 -4.92
N CYS A 482 20.77 -1.04 -5.41
CA CYS A 482 22.09 -0.47 -5.15
C CYS A 482 22.85 -0.18 -6.45
N LYS A 483 22.09 0.11 -7.52
CA LYS A 483 22.59 0.38 -8.87
C LYS A 483 23.65 1.48 -8.86
N ASN A 484 24.65 1.37 -9.73
CA ASN A 484 25.80 2.28 -9.82
C ASN A 484 26.69 2.30 -8.56
N GLY A 485 26.54 1.34 -7.65
CA GLY A 485 27.47 1.13 -6.54
C GLY A 485 28.87 0.72 -7.02
N LYS A 486 29.84 0.71 -6.14
CA LYS A 486 31.19 0.19 -6.39
C LYS A 486 31.51 -0.86 -5.34
N LEU A 487 30.72 -1.93 -5.35
CA LEU A 487 30.61 -2.85 -4.21
C LEU A 487 31.63 -3.99 -4.27
N GLU A 488 32.03 -4.46 -5.46
CA GLU A 488 32.80 -5.69 -5.72
C GLU A 488 32.16 -7.00 -5.20
N LYS A 489 31.48 -6.96 -4.07
CA LYS A 489 30.75 -8.03 -3.39
C LYS A 489 29.46 -7.49 -2.78
N LEU A 490 28.42 -8.32 -2.76
CA LEU A 490 27.15 -8.05 -2.08
C LEU A 490 26.71 -9.29 -1.31
N ASP A 491 26.63 -9.20 0.02
CA ASP A 491 26.14 -10.29 0.87
C ASP A 491 24.63 -10.16 1.09
N LEU A 492 23.88 -11.16 0.64
CA LEU A 492 22.42 -11.24 0.77
C LEU A 492 21.95 -12.42 1.63
N SER A 493 22.87 -13.08 2.37
CA SER A 493 22.61 -14.34 3.06
C SER A 493 21.48 -14.27 4.11
N ASN A 494 21.21 -13.08 4.66
CA ASN A 494 20.15 -12.84 5.64
C ASN A 494 18.88 -12.21 5.05
N ASN A 495 18.85 -11.86 3.76
CA ASN A 495 17.75 -11.12 3.12
C ASN A 495 16.75 -12.07 2.43
N LYS A 496 16.22 -13.04 3.18
CA LYS A 496 15.35 -14.12 2.66
C LYS A 496 14.00 -13.66 2.12
N GLU A 497 13.59 -12.44 2.47
CA GLU A 497 12.34 -11.81 2.06
C GLU A 497 12.45 -11.04 0.73
N LEU A 498 13.65 -10.97 0.14
CA LEU A 498 13.91 -10.20 -1.08
C LEU A 498 13.13 -10.77 -2.27
N ASP A 499 12.30 -9.93 -2.90
CA ASP A 499 11.54 -10.22 -4.12
C ASP A 499 12.08 -9.44 -5.33
N THR A 500 12.75 -8.31 -5.10
CA THR A 500 13.27 -7.42 -6.14
C THR A 500 14.69 -7.00 -5.82
N LEU A 501 15.62 -7.28 -6.74
CA LEU A 501 17.02 -6.89 -6.64
C LEU A 501 17.46 -6.15 -7.91
N ASN A 502 17.96 -4.92 -7.74
CA ASN A 502 18.76 -4.25 -8.76
C ASN A 502 20.16 -3.94 -8.20
N CYS A 503 21.17 -4.63 -8.73
CA CYS A 503 22.57 -4.40 -8.42
C CYS A 503 23.38 -4.21 -9.71
N SER A 504 22.78 -3.54 -10.70
CA SER A 504 23.43 -3.22 -11.96
C SER A 504 24.55 -2.17 -11.79
N TYR A 505 25.59 -2.24 -12.62
CA TYR A 505 26.73 -1.31 -12.60
C TYR A 505 27.45 -1.26 -11.23
N CYS A 506 27.53 -2.39 -10.52
CA CYS A 506 28.12 -2.45 -9.17
C CYS A 506 29.61 -2.87 -9.13
N GLY A 507 30.13 -3.42 -10.24
CA GLY A 507 31.46 -4.04 -10.30
C GLY A 507 31.54 -5.40 -9.59
N LEU A 508 30.40 -6.10 -9.42
CA LEU A 508 30.34 -7.38 -8.72
C LEU A 508 31.08 -8.48 -9.48
N LYS A 509 31.97 -9.21 -8.79
CA LYS A 509 32.67 -10.38 -9.35
C LYS A 509 31.93 -11.69 -9.07
N GLU A 510 31.19 -11.71 -7.98
CA GLU A 510 30.33 -12.82 -7.56
C GLU A 510 29.01 -12.26 -7.01
N LEU A 511 27.94 -13.04 -7.15
CA LEU A 511 26.62 -12.75 -6.60
C LEU A 511 25.95 -14.07 -6.22
N ASP A 512 25.72 -14.27 -4.92
CA ASP A 512 24.96 -15.41 -4.40
C ASP A 512 23.55 -14.95 -3.99
N ILE A 513 22.55 -15.43 -4.73
CA ILE A 513 21.13 -15.17 -4.46
C ILE A 513 20.37 -16.44 -4.06
N THR A 514 21.08 -17.53 -3.74
CA THR A 514 20.47 -18.84 -3.46
C THR A 514 19.64 -18.85 -2.17
N GLN A 515 19.91 -17.91 -1.25
CA GLN A 515 19.12 -17.71 -0.02
C GLN A 515 17.87 -16.84 -0.25
N CYS A 516 17.79 -16.13 -1.38
CA CYS A 516 16.72 -15.20 -1.72
C CYS A 516 15.62 -15.88 -2.54
N GLY A 517 15.00 -16.94 -1.99
CA GLY A 517 14.06 -17.81 -2.71
C GLY A 517 12.77 -17.13 -3.18
N LYS A 518 12.48 -15.91 -2.71
CA LYS A 518 11.30 -15.12 -3.11
C LYS A 518 11.54 -14.18 -4.30
N LEU A 519 12.76 -14.11 -4.82
CA LEU A 519 13.09 -13.24 -5.95
C LEU A 519 12.20 -13.50 -7.17
N VAL A 520 11.60 -12.42 -7.66
CA VAL A 520 10.77 -12.33 -8.87
C VAL A 520 11.49 -11.50 -9.95
N PHE A 521 12.22 -10.47 -9.53
CA PHE A 521 12.95 -9.55 -10.40
C PHE A 521 14.42 -9.47 -10.00
N VAL A 522 15.32 -9.73 -10.95
CA VAL A 522 16.76 -9.55 -10.78
C VAL A 522 17.34 -8.81 -11.99
N ASP A 523 17.95 -7.66 -11.71
CA ASP A 523 18.80 -6.92 -12.63
C ASP A 523 20.20 -6.82 -12.04
N CYS A 524 21.17 -7.50 -12.66
CA CYS A 524 22.58 -7.43 -12.31
C CYS A 524 23.45 -7.16 -13.55
N ASP A 525 22.93 -6.33 -14.45
CA ASP A 525 23.63 -5.86 -15.65
C ASP A 525 24.96 -5.17 -15.31
N GLU A 526 25.91 -5.23 -16.25
CA GLU A 526 27.16 -4.46 -16.23
C GLU A 526 27.97 -4.68 -14.94
N ASN A 527 28.19 -5.96 -14.64
CA ASN A 527 29.07 -6.43 -13.58
C ASN A 527 30.19 -7.30 -14.18
N GLU A 528 30.99 -7.92 -13.34
CA GLU A 528 32.08 -8.82 -13.74
C GLU A 528 31.76 -10.29 -13.43
N LEU A 529 30.47 -10.66 -13.39
CA LEU A 529 30.04 -12.00 -13.02
C LEU A 529 30.49 -13.00 -14.09
N THR A 530 31.06 -14.12 -13.64
CA THR A 530 31.44 -15.25 -14.51
C THR A 530 30.42 -16.39 -14.50
N LYS A 531 29.56 -16.41 -13.48
CA LYS A 531 28.46 -17.36 -13.28
C LYS A 531 27.41 -16.74 -12.37
N ILE A 532 26.19 -17.27 -12.44
CA ILE A 532 25.11 -16.99 -11.49
C ILE A 532 24.29 -18.26 -11.26
N ASP A 533 24.07 -18.64 -10.00
CA ASP A 533 23.19 -19.75 -9.64
C ASP A 533 21.80 -19.21 -9.30
N ILE A 534 20.84 -19.50 -10.17
CA ILE A 534 19.44 -19.10 -10.02
C ILE A 534 18.54 -20.28 -9.62
N SER A 535 19.11 -21.46 -9.30
CA SER A 535 18.34 -22.71 -9.11
C SER A 535 17.34 -22.67 -7.95
N LYS A 536 17.51 -21.74 -7.00
CA LYS A 536 16.62 -21.56 -5.85
C LYS A 536 15.58 -20.46 -6.05
N ASN A 537 15.71 -19.65 -7.10
CA ASN A 537 14.83 -18.52 -7.38
C ASN A 537 13.73 -18.96 -8.35
N LEU A 538 12.82 -19.81 -7.86
CA LEU A 538 11.80 -20.49 -8.67
C LEU A 538 10.69 -19.55 -9.16
N LEU A 539 10.57 -18.37 -8.54
CA LEU A 539 9.55 -17.36 -8.83
C LEU A 539 10.04 -16.28 -9.81
N LEU A 540 11.28 -16.38 -10.33
CA LEU A 540 11.81 -15.39 -11.27
C LEU A 540 10.91 -15.26 -12.49
N ASN A 541 10.51 -14.02 -12.74
CA ASN A 541 9.78 -13.56 -13.92
C ASN A 541 10.73 -12.76 -14.83
N PHE A 542 11.58 -11.93 -14.24
CA PHE A 542 12.54 -11.10 -14.96
C PHE A 542 13.97 -11.39 -14.49
N LEU A 543 14.85 -11.67 -15.46
CA LEU A 543 16.28 -11.81 -15.23
C LEU A 543 17.07 -11.03 -16.30
N SER A 544 17.92 -10.12 -15.84
CA SER A 544 18.89 -9.40 -16.67
C SER A 544 20.30 -9.56 -16.13
N VAL A 545 21.19 -10.05 -16.97
CA VAL A 545 22.62 -10.27 -16.68
C VAL A 545 23.51 -9.69 -17.80
N ASN A 546 23.04 -8.66 -18.50
CA ASN A 546 23.73 -8.08 -19.66
C ASN A 546 25.15 -7.63 -19.31
N LYS A 547 26.06 -7.70 -20.28
CA LYS A 547 27.45 -7.27 -20.19
C LYS A 547 28.20 -7.81 -18.97
N ASN A 548 27.95 -9.08 -18.65
CA ASN A 548 28.74 -9.89 -17.73
C ASN A 548 29.61 -10.89 -18.51
N LYS A 549 30.52 -11.59 -17.83
CA LYS A 549 31.42 -12.61 -18.40
C LYS A 549 30.86 -14.03 -18.24
N ILE A 550 29.53 -14.18 -18.38
CA ILE A 550 28.82 -15.45 -18.19
C ILE A 550 28.85 -16.25 -19.49
N SER A 551 29.38 -17.47 -19.45
CA SER A 551 29.47 -18.36 -20.63
C SER A 551 28.37 -19.44 -20.69
N SER A 552 27.69 -19.69 -19.57
CA SER A 552 26.59 -20.65 -19.50
C SER A 552 25.61 -20.26 -18.40
N ILE A 553 24.32 -20.48 -18.63
CA ILE A 553 23.27 -20.27 -17.65
C ILE A 553 22.21 -21.39 -17.75
N ASP A 554 21.77 -21.90 -16.60
CA ASP A 554 20.66 -22.87 -16.53
C ASP A 554 19.40 -22.17 -16.02
N VAL A 555 18.43 -22.00 -16.93
CA VAL A 555 17.11 -21.39 -16.65
C VAL A 555 16.00 -22.45 -16.56
N SER A 556 16.33 -23.74 -16.53
CA SER A 556 15.37 -24.83 -16.65
C SER A 556 14.38 -24.95 -15.49
N ALA A 557 14.73 -24.38 -14.33
CA ALA A 557 13.89 -24.33 -13.12
C ALA A 557 12.94 -23.12 -13.09
N GLN A 558 13.21 -22.06 -13.85
CA GLN A 558 12.48 -20.78 -13.85
C GLN A 558 11.22 -20.84 -14.71
N LYS A 559 10.22 -21.58 -14.24
CA LYS A 559 8.99 -21.83 -15.01
C LYS A 559 8.18 -20.57 -15.32
N TYR A 560 8.31 -19.51 -14.53
CA TYR A 560 7.57 -18.26 -14.67
C TYR A 560 8.33 -17.15 -15.40
N LEU A 561 9.50 -17.46 -15.97
CA LEU A 561 10.34 -16.47 -16.65
C LEU A 561 9.62 -15.89 -17.89
N GLU A 562 9.36 -14.59 -17.90
CA GLU A 562 8.77 -13.87 -19.04
C GLU A 562 9.83 -13.07 -19.80
N THR A 563 10.86 -12.56 -19.12
CA THR A 563 11.95 -11.81 -19.75
C THR A 563 13.30 -12.34 -19.33
N LEU A 564 14.13 -12.66 -20.33
CA LEU A 564 15.52 -13.08 -20.16
C LEU A 564 16.44 -12.20 -21.01
N SER A 565 17.32 -11.46 -20.35
CA SER A 565 18.29 -10.58 -21.00
C SER A 565 19.73 -11.00 -20.69
N LEU A 566 20.46 -11.29 -21.76
CA LEU A 566 21.78 -11.90 -21.82
C LEU A 566 22.69 -11.16 -22.82
N ASN A 567 22.39 -9.91 -23.17
CA ASN A 567 23.12 -9.15 -24.18
C ASN A 567 24.58 -8.95 -23.76
N GLY A 568 25.53 -9.15 -24.69
CA GLY A 568 26.94 -8.89 -24.43
C GLY A 568 27.56 -9.84 -23.39
N THR A 569 27.09 -11.09 -23.34
CA THR A 569 27.70 -12.14 -22.51
C THR A 569 28.53 -13.10 -23.39
N ASP A 570 29.06 -14.17 -22.82
CA ASP A 570 29.89 -15.15 -23.51
C ASP A 570 29.11 -16.45 -23.83
N ILE A 571 27.78 -16.41 -23.87
CA ILE A 571 26.93 -17.60 -23.99
C ILE A 571 27.07 -18.25 -25.37
N GLU A 572 27.47 -19.52 -25.37
CA GLU A 572 27.59 -20.34 -26.58
C GLU A 572 26.34 -21.20 -26.85
N LYS A 573 25.66 -21.63 -25.79
CA LYS A 573 24.46 -22.47 -25.86
C LYS A 573 23.44 -22.03 -24.83
N LEU A 574 22.19 -21.96 -25.25
CA LEU A 574 21.06 -21.58 -24.40
C LEU A 574 19.90 -22.57 -24.57
N ASN A 575 19.37 -23.07 -23.46
CA ASN A 575 18.21 -23.95 -23.43
C ASN A 575 17.06 -23.29 -22.66
N VAL A 576 16.02 -22.88 -23.40
CA VAL A 576 14.83 -22.22 -22.85
C VAL A 576 13.55 -23.07 -22.98
N LYS A 577 13.68 -24.37 -23.27
CA LYS A 577 12.54 -25.25 -23.61
C LYS A 577 11.48 -25.38 -22.50
N ASN A 578 11.86 -25.08 -21.25
CA ASN A 578 11.01 -25.17 -20.06
C ASN A 578 10.37 -23.82 -19.68
N ASN A 579 10.77 -22.71 -20.31
CA ASN A 579 10.32 -21.36 -19.98
C ASN A 579 9.12 -20.98 -20.87
N LEU A 580 7.97 -21.63 -20.64
CA LEU A 580 6.79 -21.55 -21.50
C LEU A 580 6.15 -20.15 -21.54
N TYR A 581 6.39 -19.33 -20.51
CA TYR A 581 5.88 -17.96 -20.39
C TYR A 581 6.82 -16.90 -20.99
N LEU A 582 7.95 -17.31 -21.59
CA LEU A 582 8.94 -16.39 -22.13
C LEU A 582 8.34 -15.54 -23.26
N GLN A 583 8.34 -14.23 -23.07
CA GLN A 583 7.85 -13.20 -23.98
C GLN A 583 9.00 -12.44 -24.63
N ASN A 584 10.07 -12.16 -23.88
CA ASN A 584 11.20 -11.37 -24.36
C ASN A 584 12.50 -12.13 -24.15
N LEU A 585 13.27 -12.30 -25.22
CA LEU A 585 14.62 -12.86 -25.17
C LEU A 585 15.60 -11.91 -25.85
N PHE A 586 16.48 -11.32 -25.05
CA PHE A 586 17.54 -10.44 -25.51
C PHE A 586 18.88 -11.16 -25.37
N ALA A 587 19.48 -11.59 -26.47
CA ALA A 587 20.73 -12.34 -26.50
C ALA A 587 21.66 -11.84 -27.62
N ASN A 588 21.68 -10.54 -27.88
CA ASN A 588 22.64 -9.91 -28.78
C ASN A 588 24.07 -10.08 -28.27
N GLU A 589 25.05 -10.00 -29.17
CA GLU A 589 26.47 -9.94 -28.80
C GLU A 589 26.90 -11.14 -27.94
N ASN A 590 26.57 -12.34 -28.43
CA ASN A 590 26.92 -13.62 -27.80
C ASN A 590 27.64 -14.52 -28.81
N LYS A 591 27.78 -15.82 -28.48
CA LYS A 591 28.42 -16.82 -29.33
C LYS A 591 27.43 -17.89 -29.81
N LEU A 592 26.12 -17.62 -29.75
CA LEU A 592 25.08 -18.59 -30.12
C LEU A 592 25.19 -18.97 -31.60
N SER A 593 25.11 -20.25 -31.88
CA SER A 593 25.05 -20.79 -33.24
C SER A 593 23.75 -21.55 -33.52
N GLU A 594 23.03 -21.92 -32.47
CA GLU A 594 21.73 -22.58 -32.51
C GLU A 594 20.86 -22.10 -31.34
N LEU A 595 19.54 -22.09 -31.54
CA LEU A 595 18.57 -21.78 -30.50
C LEU A 595 17.24 -22.46 -30.84
N ASN A 596 16.70 -23.25 -29.92
CA ASN A 596 15.41 -23.91 -30.09
C ASN A 596 14.33 -23.20 -29.28
N LEU A 597 13.34 -22.65 -29.98
CA LEU A 597 12.20 -21.93 -29.41
C LEU A 597 10.84 -22.64 -29.61
N THR A 598 10.85 -23.92 -29.99
CA THR A 598 9.63 -24.68 -30.38
C THR A 598 8.55 -24.70 -29.29
N ASN A 599 8.92 -24.57 -28.02
CA ASN A 599 7.99 -24.57 -26.90
C ASN A 599 7.65 -23.15 -26.38
N ASN A 600 8.32 -22.11 -26.89
CA ASN A 600 8.24 -20.74 -26.38
C ASN A 600 7.19 -19.93 -27.17
N ASN A 601 5.95 -20.41 -27.15
CA ASN A 601 4.85 -19.90 -28.00
C ASN A 601 4.36 -18.48 -27.64
N ASN A 602 4.89 -17.88 -26.57
CA ASN A 602 4.51 -16.54 -26.11
C ASN A 602 5.53 -15.47 -26.50
N ILE A 603 6.57 -15.82 -27.27
CA ILE A 603 7.65 -14.90 -27.63
C ILE A 603 7.11 -13.74 -28.47
N GLN A 604 7.39 -12.51 -28.07
CA GLN A 604 6.96 -11.26 -28.70
C GLN A 604 8.14 -10.48 -29.25
N GLU A 605 9.28 -10.47 -28.55
CA GLU A 605 10.51 -9.82 -28.98
C GLU A 605 11.71 -10.75 -28.84
N LEU A 606 12.47 -10.88 -29.93
CA LEU A 606 13.65 -11.73 -30.01
C LEU A 606 14.82 -10.93 -30.59
N GLN A 607 15.87 -10.78 -29.79
CA GLN A 607 17.10 -10.10 -30.20
C GLN A 607 18.28 -11.09 -30.17
N LEU A 608 18.87 -11.33 -31.34
CA LEU A 608 19.92 -12.30 -31.63
C LEU A 608 21.04 -11.71 -32.50
N ALA A 609 21.15 -10.38 -32.56
CA ALA A 609 22.16 -9.69 -33.35
C ALA A 609 23.58 -10.04 -32.89
N LYS A 610 24.57 -9.99 -33.79
CA LYS A 610 25.99 -10.20 -33.45
C LYS A 610 26.24 -11.56 -32.76
N ASN A 611 25.81 -12.63 -33.40
CA ASN A 611 26.01 -14.03 -32.97
C ASN A 611 26.71 -14.84 -34.08
N ASN A 612 26.70 -16.17 -33.97
CA ASN A 612 27.34 -17.10 -34.91
C ASN A 612 26.32 -17.94 -35.71
N PHE A 613 25.09 -17.47 -35.90
CA PHE A 613 24.09 -18.23 -36.65
C PHE A 613 24.46 -18.33 -38.13
N ALA A 614 24.60 -19.56 -38.64
CA ALA A 614 24.80 -19.84 -40.07
C ALA A 614 23.46 -20.09 -40.81
N SER A 615 22.44 -20.52 -40.06
CA SER A 615 21.08 -20.72 -40.54
C SER A 615 20.10 -20.43 -39.41
N PHE A 616 18.89 -19.98 -39.75
CA PHE A 616 17.86 -19.73 -38.75
C PHE A 616 16.48 -20.13 -39.25
N SER A 617 15.69 -20.77 -38.39
CA SER A 617 14.29 -21.07 -38.70
C SER A 617 13.43 -20.85 -37.47
N LEU A 618 12.31 -20.16 -37.66
CA LEU A 618 11.36 -19.89 -36.58
C LEU A 618 9.94 -19.87 -37.11
N ASN A 619 9.05 -20.56 -36.39
CA ASN A 619 7.61 -20.42 -36.50
C ASN A 619 7.11 -19.84 -35.19
N SER A 620 6.40 -18.71 -35.25
CA SER A 620 5.77 -18.10 -34.09
C SER A 620 4.58 -17.25 -34.52
N SER A 621 3.43 -17.48 -33.89
CA SER A 621 2.21 -16.69 -34.11
C SER A 621 2.15 -15.41 -33.28
N THR A 622 3.15 -15.14 -32.43
CA THR A 622 3.13 -14.01 -31.48
C THR A 622 4.29 -13.04 -31.65
N LEU A 623 5.33 -13.42 -32.39
CA LEU A 623 6.55 -12.61 -32.51
C LEU A 623 6.28 -11.35 -33.34
N LYS A 624 6.59 -10.18 -32.75
CA LYS A 624 6.42 -8.87 -33.37
C LYS A 624 7.73 -8.25 -33.86
N LYS A 625 8.83 -8.52 -33.16
CA LYS A 625 10.13 -7.94 -33.48
C LYS A 625 11.22 -9.00 -33.47
N LEU A 626 12.00 -9.02 -34.55
CA LEU A 626 13.14 -9.91 -34.73
C LEU A 626 14.38 -9.12 -35.14
N TYR A 627 15.41 -9.19 -34.29
CA TYR A 627 16.74 -8.68 -34.60
C TYR A 627 17.69 -9.88 -34.74
N ILE A 628 18.24 -10.10 -35.92
CA ILE A 628 19.16 -11.19 -36.24
C ILE A 628 20.28 -10.74 -37.20
N ASN A 629 20.53 -9.43 -37.21
CA ASN A 629 21.61 -8.79 -37.96
C ASN A 629 23.00 -9.20 -37.45
N ASP A 630 24.04 -8.89 -38.23
CA ASP A 630 25.44 -9.14 -37.87
C ASP A 630 25.73 -10.61 -37.50
N ASN A 631 25.20 -11.54 -38.29
CA ASN A 631 25.42 -12.98 -38.14
C ASN A 631 26.15 -13.53 -39.39
N LYS A 632 26.07 -14.83 -39.64
CA LYS A 632 26.62 -15.49 -40.84
C LYS A 632 25.52 -16.25 -41.60
N LEU A 633 24.30 -15.73 -41.58
CA LEU A 633 23.12 -16.43 -42.09
C LEU A 633 23.21 -16.59 -43.61
N LYS A 634 23.24 -17.84 -44.07
CA LYS A 634 23.10 -18.19 -45.50
C LYS A 634 21.66 -18.56 -45.86
N THR A 635 20.97 -19.18 -44.91
CA THR A 635 19.60 -19.67 -45.09
C THR A 635 18.73 -19.24 -43.92
N ILE A 636 17.58 -18.65 -44.21
CA ILE A 636 16.62 -18.20 -43.21
C ILE A 636 15.20 -18.63 -43.61
N LYS A 637 14.43 -19.17 -42.66
CA LYS A 637 13.05 -19.65 -42.87
C LYS A 637 12.13 -19.11 -41.78
N LEU A 638 11.24 -18.19 -42.13
CA LEU A 638 10.38 -17.49 -41.19
C LEU A 638 8.91 -17.76 -41.49
N ASP A 639 8.16 -18.18 -40.47
CA ASP A 639 6.70 -18.23 -40.48
C ASP A 639 6.17 -17.41 -39.28
N LEU A 640 6.06 -16.10 -39.50
CA LEU A 640 5.84 -15.10 -38.46
C LEU A 640 4.73 -14.11 -38.88
N PRO A 641 3.45 -14.52 -38.81
CA PRO A 641 2.34 -13.73 -39.33
C PRO A 641 2.14 -12.38 -38.62
N GLU A 642 2.52 -12.26 -37.35
CA GLU A 642 2.39 -11.04 -36.54
C GLU A 642 3.66 -10.17 -36.53
N LEU A 643 4.68 -10.51 -37.34
CA LEU A 643 5.93 -9.76 -37.36
C LEU A 643 5.72 -8.35 -37.92
N GLU A 644 6.15 -7.35 -37.17
CA GLU A 644 6.08 -5.92 -37.51
C GLU A 644 7.46 -5.39 -37.95
N LEU A 645 8.54 -5.89 -37.32
CA LEU A 645 9.92 -5.45 -37.56
C LEU A 645 10.87 -6.63 -37.78
N LEU A 646 11.60 -6.61 -38.88
CA LEU A 646 12.68 -7.54 -39.19
C LEU A 646 14.00 -6.80 -39.46
N CYS A 647 14.99 -7.01 -38.59
CA CYS A 647 16.36 -6.55 -38.77
C CYS A 647 17.28 -7.75 -39.03
N ALA A 648 17.68 -7.99 -40.28
CA ALA A 648 18.56 -9.09 -40.69
C ALA A 648 19.71 -8.63 -41.60
N TYR A 649 20.13 -7.38 -41.47
CA TYR A 649 21.27 -6.81 -42.20
C TYR A 649 22.63 -7.42 -41.80
N ASN A 650 23.66 -7.19 -42.62
CA ASN A 650 25.02 -7.70 -42.41
C ASN A 650 25.06 -9.21 -42.16
N ASN A 651 24.59 -9.96 -43.16
CA ASN A 651 24.55 -11.43 -43.18
C ASN A 651 25.02 -11.93 -44.58
N GLU A 652 24.86 -13.23 -44.85
CA GLU A 652 25.21 -13.85 -46.13
C GLU A 652 23.95 -14.36 -46.87
N ILE A 653 22.79 -13.70 -46.68
CA ILE A 653 21.49 -14.17 -47.19
C ILE A 653 21.41 -13.94 -48.70
N ALA A 654 21.23 -15.02 -49.46
CA ALA A 654 21.07 -14.96 -50.92
C ALA A 654 19.60 -15.02 -51.38
N GLU A 655 18.73 -15.64 -50.56
CA GLU A 655 17.30 -15.77 -50.80
C GLU A 655 16.53 -15.64 -49.49
N LEU A 656 15.35 -15.01 -49.54
CA LEU A 656 14.45 -14.87 -48.40
C LEU A 656 13.00 -14.86 -48.87
N ASP A 657 12.20 -15.77 -48.33
CA ASP A 657 10.76 -15.80 -48.56
C ASP A 657 10.05 -14.90 -47.52
N LEU A 658 9.30 -13.92 -48.03
CA LEU A 658 8.54 -12.94 -47.26
C LEU A 658 7.02 -13.21 -47.27
N SER A 659 6.56 -14.29 -47.92
CA SER A 659 5.13 -14.56 -48.17
C SER A 659 4.28 -14.67 -46.90
N ASN A 660 4.87 -15.12 -45.79
CA ASN A 660 4.22 -15.27 -44.50
C ASN A 660 4.38 -14.07 -43.55
N LEU A 661 5.05 -12.98 -43.97
CA LEU A 661 5.40 -11.84 -43.11
C LEU A 661 4.49 -10.62 -43.33
N LYS A 662 3.18 -10.83 -43.43
CA LYS A 662 2.22 -9.85 -43.96
C LYS A 662 2.10 -8.54 -43.17
N ASN A 663 2.50 -8.53 -41.90
CA ASN A 663 2.38 -7.38 -41.01
C ASN A 663 3.64 -6.51 -40.92
N VAL A 664 4.71 -6.87 -41.63
CA VAL A 664 6.00 -6.14 -41.56
C VAL A 664 5.82 -4.71 -42.06
N ASN A 665 6.12 -3.74 -41.19
CA ASN A 665 6.21 -2.32 -41.52
C ASN A 665 7.67 -1.85 -41.68
N THR A 666 8.62 -2.53 -41.03
CA THR A 666 10.03 -2.15 -41.03
C THR A 666 10.88 -3.36 -41.43
N LEU A 667 11.59 -3.23 -42.56
CA LEU A 667 12.43 -4.30 -43.13
C LEU A 667 13.86 -3.82 -43.36
N SER A 668 14.81 -4.39 -42.63
CA SER A 668 16.24 -4.11 -42.81
C SER A 668 16.98 -5.38 -43.24
N LEU A 669 17.45 -5.36 -44.49
CA LEU A 669 18.13 -6.45 -45.21
C LEU A 669 19.42 -5.98 -45.89
N HIS A 670 19.92 -4.79 -45.57
CA HIS A 670 21.12 -4.25 -46.20
C HIS A 670 22.37 -5.11 -45.91
N HIS A 671 23.40 -4.99 -46.74
CA HIS A 671 24.65 -5.74 -46.59
C HIS A 671 24.40 -7.27 -46.55
N ASN A 672 23.80 -7.78 -47.62
CA ASN A 672 23.51 -9.20 -47.84
C ASN A 672 23.92 -9.60 -49.27
N LEU A 673 23.48 -10.77 -49.74
CA LEU A 673 23.79 -11.31 -51.07
C LEU A 673 22.54 -11.50 -51.95
N LEU A 674 21.45 -10.79 -51.64
CA LEU A 674 20.16 -10.94 -52.33
C LEU A 674 20.28 -10.53 -53.80
N THR A 675 19.76 -11.37 -54.70
CA THR A 675 19.70 -11.07 -56.15
C THR A 675 18.31 -10.71 -56.65
N ASP A 676 17.28 -11.14 -55.91
CA ASP A 676 15.87 -10.80 -56.09
C ASP A 676 15.17 -10.83 -54.73
N ILE A 677 14.05 -10.12 -54.61
CA ILE A 677 13.21 -10.12 -53.41
C ILE A 677 11.76 -9.79 -53.77
N ASN A 678 10.81 -10.58 -53.27
CA ASN A 678 9.39 -10.31 -53.47
C ASN A 678 8.77 -9.62 -52.23
N VAL A 679 8.64 -8.30 -52.29
CA VAL A 679 8.04 -7.49 -51.23
C VAL A 679 6.56 -7.18 -51.45
N LYS A 680 5.95 -7.68 -52.54
CA LYS A 680 4.55 -7.36 -52.90
C LYS A 680 3.53 -7.80 -51.86
N THR A 681 3.87 -8.81 -51.07
CA THR A 681 3.01 -9.33 -50.00
C THR A 681 3.00 -8.44 -48.75
N LEU A 682 3.92 -7.47 -48.65
CA LEU A 682 4.11 -6.61 -47.48
C LEU A 682 3.29 -5.32 -47.58
N GLY A 683 1.96 -5.42 -47.52
CA GLY A 683 1.06 -4.28 -47.71
C GLY A 683 1.21 -3.15 -46.66
N LYS A 684 1.81 -3.45 -45.50
CA LYS A 684 2.07 -2.49 -44.41
C LYS A 684 3.49 -1.91 -44.40
N LEU A 685 4.32 -2.23 -45.39
CA LEU A 685 5.72 -1.81 -45.42
C LEU A 685 5.83 -0.28 -45.52
N GLU A 686 6.49 0.33 -44.52
CA GLU A 686 6.74 1.77 -44.40
C GLU A 686 8.23 2.09 -44.61
N TYR A 687 9.12 1.25 -44.11
CA TYR A 687 10.56 1.47 -44.15
C TYR A 687 11.29 0.24 -44.68
N ILE A 688 12.13 0.44 -45.71
CA ILE A 688 13.00 -0.62 -46.24
C ILE A 688 14.45 -0.14 -46.39
N TRP A 689 15.37 -0.90 -45.79
CA TRP A 689 16.81 -0.81 -46.05
C TRP A 689 17.28 -2.09 -46.72
N ILE A 690 17.66 -1.99 -47.99
CA ILE A 690 18.08 -3.12 -48.83
C ILE A 690 19.28 -2.77 -49.71
N ASP A 691 20.01 -1.72 -49.34
CA ASP A 691 21.28 -1.34 -49.95
C ASP A 691 22.37 -2.42 -49.75
N ASN A 692 23.46 -2.32 -50.51
CA ASN A 692 24.59 -3.25 -50.42
C ASN A 692 24.15 -4.71 -50.60
N ASN A 693 23.45 -4.97 -51.70
CA ASN A 693 22.99 -6.29 -52.16
C ASN A 693 23.34 -6.45 -53.66
N LYS A 694 22.75 -7.43 -54.34
CA LYS A 694 22.96 -7.71 -55.77
C LYS A 694 21.64 -7.68 -56.56
N LEU A 695 20.67 -6.87 -56.10
CA LEU A 695 19.34 -6.82 -56.69
C LEU A 695 19.41 -6.28 -58.11
N LYS A 696 18.79 -7.00 -59.05
CA LYS A 696 18.64 -6.55 -60.44
C LYS A 696 17.31 -5.83 -60.70
N THR A 697 16.34 -6.08 -59.84
CA THR A 697 15.00 -5.49 -59.85
C THR A 697 14.50 -5.30 -58.43
N LEU A 698 13.64 -4.31 -58.22
CA LEU A 698 12.87 -4.11 -57.01
C LEU A 698 11.50 -3.55 -57.41
N ASP A 699 10.42 -4.22 -57.00
CA ASP A 699 9.05 -3.84 -57.35
C ASP A 699 8.27 -3.48 -56.09
N LEU A 700 7.96 -2.18 -55.96
CA LEU A 700 7.21 -1.60 -54.84
C LEU A 700 5.75 -1.26 -55.19
N SER A 701 5.25 -1.70 -56.35
CA SER A 701 3.92 -1.31 -56.87
C SER A 701 2.74 -1.65 -55.95
N GLN A 702 2.91 -2.61 -55.04
CA GLN A 702 1.88 -3.02 -54.09
C GLN A 702 2.08 -2.44 -52.67
N ASN A 703 3.16 -1.70 -52.41
CA ASN A 703 3.55 -1.22 -51.08
C ASN A 703 3.12 0.25 -50.89
N GLN A 704 1.82 0.51 -50.77
CA GLN A 704 1.29 1.89 -50.76
C GLN A 704 1.69 2.71 -49.51
N MET A 705 2.08 2.06 -48.42
CA MET A 705 2.50 2.71 -47.17
C MET A 705 3.98 3.09 -47.14
N ILE A 706 4.77 2.77 -48.17
CA ILE A 706 6.24 2.95 -48.15
C ILE A 706 6.65 4.42 -48.11
N LEU A 707 7.42 4.82 -47.10
CA LEU A 707 7.89 6.20 -46.89
C LEU A 707 9.39 6.34 -47.15
N THR A 708 10.19 5.35 -46.76
CA THR A 708 11.65 5.39 -46.91
C THR A 708 12.13 4.14 -47.62
N VAL A 709 12.90 4.35 -48.70
CA VAL A 709 13.52 3.28 -49.48
C VAL A 709 15.02 3.54 -49.58
N VAL A 710 15.83 2.69 -48.96
CA VAL A 710 17.29 2.75 -49.06
C VAL A 710 17.76 1.53 -49.85
N CYS A 711 18.28 1.76 -51.07
CA CYS A 711 18.58 0.68 -52.02
C CYS A 711 19.81 0.94 -52.90
N TYR A 712 20.67 1.90 -52.52
CA TYR A 712 21.97 2.14 -53.18
C TYR A 712 22.90 0.91 -53.09
N SER A 713 23.99 0.91 -53.88
CA SER A 713 24.92 -0.23 -53.95
C SER A 713 24.23 -1.56 -54.27
N ASN A 714 23.38 -1.57 -55.31
CA ASN A 714 22.76 -2.77 -55.90
C ASN A 714 23.17 -2.89 -57.39
N GLU A 715 22.49 -3.72 -58.18
CA GLU A 715 22.76 -3.95 -59.62
C GLU A 715 21.54 -3.56 -60.50
N LEU A 716 20.78 -2.53 -60.11
CA LEU A 716 19.59 -2.11 -60.83
C LEU A 716 19.94 -1.46 -62.18
N SER A 717 19.56 -2.11 -63.28
CA SER A 717 19.69 -1.52 -64.62
C SER A 717 18.84 -0.25 -64.79
N ALA A 718 19.13 0.58 -65.81
CA ALA A 718 18.35 1.80 -66.09
C ALA A 718 16.84 1.53 -66.24
N ASN A 719 16.48 0.44 -66.89
CA ASN A 719 15.08 0.02 -67.02
C ASN A 719 14.49 -0.43 -65.67
N ALA A 720 15.26 -1.15 -64.86
CA ALA A 720 14.81 -1.59 -63.54
C ALA A 720 14.62 -0.41 -62.57
N CYS A 721 15.55 0.55 -62.56
CA CYS A 721 15.38 1.80 -61.79
C CYS A 721 14.12 2.54 -62.23
N LYS A 722 13.87 2.67 -63.55
CA LYS A 722 12.66 3.31 -64.06
C LYS A 722 11.39 2.61 -63.58
N LEU A 723 11.32 1.27 -63.69
CA LEU A 723 10.17 0.48 -63.21
C LEU A 723 9.95 0.60 -61.70
N LEU A 724 11.04 0.64 -60.91
CA LEU A 724 10.97 0.92 -59.47
C LEU A 724 10.31 2.28 -59.20
N MET A 725 10.74 3.34 -59.88
CA MET A 725 10.18 4.69 -59.72
C MET A 725 8.71 4.77 -60.18
N GLU A 726 8.33 4.05 -61.24
CA GLU A 726 6.94 3.95 -61.69
C GLU A 726 6.04 3.27 -60.64
N GLY A 727 6.59 2.27 -59.94
CA GLY A 727 5.93 1.53 -58.87
C GLY A 727 5.79 2.31 -57.55
N LEU A 728 6.46 3.46 -57.38
CA LEU A 728 6.31 4.26 -56.16
C LEU A 728 4.89 4.85 -56.04
N PRO A 729 4.31 4.93 -54.84
CA PRO A 729 3.00 5.55 -54.61
C PRO A 729 3.06 7.07 -54.77
N GLN A 730 1.92 7.68 -55.10
CA GLN A 730 1.79 9.14 -55.18
C GLN A 730 1.78 9.75 -53.77
N ARG A 731 2.57 10.81 -53.54
CA ARG A 731 2.66 11.54 -52.26
C ARG A 731 2.12 12.97 -52.37
N ASN A 732 1.87 13.58 -51.20
CA ASN A 732 1.45 14.97 -51.04
C ASN A 732 2.50 15.72 -50.20
N GLU A 733 2.48 17.07 -50.21
CA GLU A 733 3.48 17.90 -49.49
C GLU A 733 3.58 17.64 -47.97
N SER A 734 2.53 17.09 -47.35
CA SER A 734 2.52 16.71 -45.92
C SER A 734 3.02 15.29 -45.63
N ASP A 735 3.28 14.48 -46.66
CA ASP A 735 3.65 13.06 -46.60
C ASP A 735 5.02 12.87 -47.26
N ILE A 736 6.07 13.34 -46.57
CA ILE A 736 7.43 13.37 -47.10
C ILE A 736 7.95 11.93 -47.21
N ALA A 737 8.23 11.51 -48.45
CA ALA A 737 8.83 10.22 -48.75
C ALA A 737 10.17 10.38 -49.47
N GLU A 738 11.09 9.46 -49.21
CA GLU A 738 12.45 9.53 -49.71
C GLU A 738 12.96 8.18 -50.23
N ILE A 739 13.74 8.25 -51.30
CA ILE A 739 14.44 7.12 -51.88
C ILE A 739 15.93 7.47 -52.03
N ILE A 740 16.77 6.71 -51.31
CA ILE A 740 18.22 6.75 -51.42
C ILE A 740 18.62 5.64 -52.39
N ILE A 741 18.88 6.02 -53.64
CA ILE A 741 18.98 5.09 -54.79
C ILE A 741 20.40 4.83 -55.26
N VAL A 742 21.33 5.76 -54.99
CA VAL A 742 22.73 5.64 -55.38
C VAL A 742 23.68 6.11 -54.28
N ASP A 743 24.91 5.62 -54.29
CA ASP A 743 26.06 6.19 -53.58
C ASP A 743 27.18 6.49 -54.58
N THR A 744 27.22 7.72 -55.10
CA THR A 744 28.22 8.09 -56.13
C THR A 744 29.66 8.16 -55.63
N LYS A 745 29.89 8.11 -54.31
CA LYS A 745 31.24 8.02 -53.74
C LYS A 745 31.66 6.59 -53.39
N GLY A 746 30.71 5.67 -53.33
CA GLY A 746 30.91 4.26 -53.02
C GLY A 746 31.08 3.37 -54.26
N ILE A 747 30.92 2.06 -54.05
CA ILE A 747 30.80 1.08 -55.13
C ILE A 747 29.32 1.02 -55.52
N GLU A 748 28.97 1.68 -56.62
CA GLU A 748 27.59 1.75 -57.10
C GLU A 748 27.40 0.97 -58.41
N GLY A 749 26.36 0.13 -58.44
CA GLY A 749 25.96 -0.66 -59.61
C GLY A 749 24.57 -0.30 -60.15
N ASN A 750 23.78 0.49 -59.42
CA ASN A 750 22.51 1.03 -59.88
C ASN A 750 22.73 2.10 -60.95
N VAL A 751 21.87 2.09 -61.97
CA VAL A 751 21.91 3.03 -63.10
C VAL A 751 20.66 3.89 -63.07
N CYS A 752 20.59 4.87 -62.18
CA CYS A 752 19.42 5.74 -62.05
C CYS A 752 19.51 6.97 -62.97
N THR A 753 18.66 7.03 -63.99
CA THR A 753 18.71 8.07 -65.02
C THR A 753 17.84 9.28 -64.70
N LYS A 754 18.09 10.40 -65.38
CA LYS A 754 17.26 11.62 -65.30
C LYS A 754 15.77 11.35 -65.52
N SER A 755 15.41 10.50 -66.48
CA SER A 755 13.99 10.15 -66.70
C SER A 755 13.38 9.36 -65.54
N ALA A 756 14.13 8.45 -64.89
CA ALA A 756 13.66 7.75 -63.70
C ALA A 756 13.47 8.71 -62.51
N VAL A 757 14.42 9.62 -62.29
CA VAL A 757 14.32 10.66 -61.25
C VAL A 757 13.10 11.56 -61.47
N ALA A 758 12.80 11.94 -62.72
CA ALA A 758 11.63 12.76 -63.05
C ALA A 758 10.32 12.08 -62.63
N ILE A 759 10.17 10.76 -62.87
CA ILE A 759 8.98 9.98 -62.47
C ILE A 759 8.78 10.02 -60.95
N ALA A 760 9.84 9.83 -60.17
CA ALA A 760 9.77 9.90 -58.71
C ALA A 760 9.41 11.31 -58.22
N LYS A 761 10.03 12.36 -58.80
CA LYS A 761 9.71 13.76 -58.45
C LYS A 761 8.26 14.14 -58.78
N GLU A 762 7.71 13.66 -59.90
CA GLU A 762 6.27 13.84 -60.23
C GLU A 762 5.36 13.19 -59.18
N LYS A 763 5.79 12.07 -58.61
CA LYS A 763 5.12 11.39 -57.49
C LYS A 763 5.39 12.02 -56.11
N GLN A 764 6.09 13.16 -56.05
CA GLN A 764 6.49 13.87 -54.82
C GLN A 764 7.48 13.09 -53.93
N TRP A 765 8.36 12.30 -54.53
CA TRP A 765 9.45 11.63 -53.82
C TRP A 765 10.75 12.42 -53.87
N ASN A 766 11.44 12.49 -52.73
CA ASN A 766 12.81 12.98 -52.65
C ASN A 766 13.77 11.89 -53.11
N VAL A 767 14.47 12.12 -54.22
CA VAL A 767 15.50 11.20 -54.73
C VAL A 767 16.86 11.67 -54.27
N ILE A 768 17.57 10.78 -53.57
CA ILE A 768 18.77 11.11 -52.81
C ILE A 768 19.94 10.21 -53.23
N ASP A 769 21.11 10.83 -53.31
CA ASP A 769 22.41 10.17 -53.42
C ASP A 769 23.05 10.16 -52.03
N TYR A 770 23.48 9.00 -51.57
CA TYR A 770 24.07 8.82 -50.25
C TYR A 770 25.41 9.58 -50.11
N VAL A 771 26.18 9.72 -51.20
CA VAL A 771 27.44 10.49 -51.27
C VAL A 771 28.42 10.11 -50.13
N GLY A 772 28.51 8.82 -49.79
CA GLY A 772 29.35 8.31 -48.71
C GLY A 772 29.04 8.88 -47.33
N GLY A 773 27.77 9.22 -47.07
CA GLY A 773 27.30 9.82 -45.81
C GLY A 773 27.61 9.00 -44.55
N THR A 774 27.30 9.59 -43.39
CA THR A 774 27.33 8.93 -42.08
C THR A 774 25.92 8.80 -41.52
N GLU A 775 25.76 7.93 -40.52
CA GLU A 775 24.51 7.71 -39.80
C GLU A 775 23.80 9.04 -39.44
N GLY A 776 22.54 9.20 -39.86
CA GLY A 776 21.74 10.41 -39.63
C GLY A 776 21.84 11.52 -40.68
N TYR A 777 22.66 11.35 -41.73
CA TYR A 777 22.68 12.24 -42.90
C TYR A 777 22.12 11.51 -44.13
N PRO A 778 20.96 11.91 -44.67
CA PRO A 778 20.30 11.15 -45.74
C PRO A 778 21.06 11.22 -47.09
N GLY A 779 21.95 12.19 -47.26
CA GLY A 779 22.70 12.41 -48.50
C GLY A 779 22.35 13.75 -49.17
N LEU A 780 22.67 13.88 -50.46
CA LEU A 780 22.36 15.05 -51.28
C LEU A 780 21.25 14.75 -52.30
N PRO A 781 20.44 15.74 -52.71
CA PRO A 781 19.50 15.58 -53.80
C PRO A 781 20.19 15.05 -55.07
N TYR A 782 19.58 14.06 -55.71
CA TYR A 782 20.13 13.40 -56.88
C TYR A 782 19.32 13.71 -58.14
N ASP A 783 20.01 14.13 -59.20
CA ASP A 783 19.38 14.52 -60.47
C ASP A 783 19.42 13.42 -61.55
N GLY A 784 20.08 12.29 -61.29
CA GLY A 784 20.20 11.21 -62.27
C GLY A 784 21.35 11.42 -63.26
N ILE A 785 21.89 10.32 -63.77
CA ILE A 785 22.77 10.35 -64.93
C ILE A 785 21.96 10.54 -66.23
N ASN A 786 22.61 10.97 -67.31
CA ASN A 786 21.92 11.10 -68.60
C ASN A 786 21.34 9.75 -69.04
N ASP A 787 20.10 9.79 -69.54
CA ASP A 787 19.49 8.62 -70.17
C ASP A 787 20.40 8.08 -71.28
N PRO A 788 20.65 6.77 -71.34
CA PRO A 788 21.46 6.17 -72.40
C PRO A 788 20.91 6.60 -73.77
N THR A 789 21.65 7.44 -74.48
CA THR A 789 21.31 7.87 -75.84
C THR A 789 21.73 6.78 -76.83
N GLY A 790 21.00 5.67 -76.81
CA GLY A 790 21.22 4.56 -77.72
C GLY A 790 20.44 3.33 -77.28
N MET A 791 19.54 2.87 -78.16
CA MET A 791 19.01 1.50 -78.09
C MET A 791 20.17 0.54 -77.83
N GLN A 792 20.07 -0.27 -76.78
CA GLN A 792 20.93 -1.43 -76.63
C GLN A 792 20.69 -2.35 -77.83
N TYR A 793 21.63 -2.36 -78.76
CA TYR A 793 21.74 -3.42 -79.74
C TYR A 793 21.95 -4.73 -78.98
N ILE A 794 20.98 -5.64 -79.06
CA ILE A 794 21.22 -7.05 -78.81
C ILE A 794 22.21 -7.47 -79.90
N ASN A 795 23.45 -7.79 -79.52
CA ASN A 795 24.34 -8.56 -80.37
C ASN A 795 23.69 -9.93 -80.60
N ALA A 796 22.89 -10.03 -81.65
CA ALA A 796 22.60 -11.28 -82.30
C ALA A 796 23.50 -11.39 -83.52
N ASP A 797 24.02 -12.60 -83.67
CA ASP A 797 24.99 -13.04 -84.64
C ASP A 797 24.71 -12.58 -86.08
N ASN A 798 25.78 -12.55 -86.87
CA ASN A 798 25.84 -12.05 -88.23
C ASN A 798 24.67 -12.45 -89.15
N SER A 799 24.30 -11.47 -89.99
CA SER A 799 23.76 -11.58 -91.37
C SER A 799 22.24 -11.44 -91.63
N ILE A 800 21.89 -10.22 -92.07
CA ILE A 800 21.03 -9.86 -93.23
C ILE A 800 19.49 -9.78 -93.05
N LYS A 801 19.02 -8.53 -93.31
CA LYS A 801 17.69 -8.02 -93.72
C LYS A 801 16.58 -7.98 -92.68
N THR A 802 16.54 -6.86 -91.94
CA THR A 802 15.52 -6.50 -90.96
C THR A 802 14.36 -5.72 -91.58
N PHE A 803 13.14 -6.03 -91.13
CA PHE A 803 12.03 -5.07 -91.15
C PHE A 803 12.09 -4.24 -89.86
N ASN A 804 11.51 -3.04 -89.88
CA ASN A 804 11.39 -2.19 -88.70
C ASN A 804 9.93 -2.05 -88.29
N ILE A 805 9.66 -2.04 -86.98
CA ILE A 805 8.31 -1.72 -86.47
C ILE A 805 8.31 -0.27 -86.01
N ILE A 806 7.51 0.57 -86.65
CA ILE A 806 7.40 2.00 -86.34
C ILE A 806 5.92 2.37 -86.38
N ASN A 807 5.43 3.04 -85.33
CA ASN A 807 4.06 3.56 -85.23
C ASN A 807 2.97 2.51 -85.55
N GLY A 808 3.10 1.29 -85.00
CA GLY A 808 2.13 0.21 -85.21
C GLY A 808 2.16 -0.42 -86.60
N LYS A 809 3.21 -0.18 -87.40
CA LYS A 809 3.38 -0.80 -88.72
C LYS A 809 4.72 -1.51 -88.84
N ILE A 810 4.72 -2.67 -89.50
CA ILE A 810 5.93 -3.33 -89.96
C ILE A 810 6.33 -2.73 -91.31
N LEU A 811 7.56 -2.24 -91.43
CA LEU A 811 8.13 -1.65 -92.63
C LEU A 811 9.25 -2.55 -93.16
N PHE A 812 9.13 -3.00 -94.41
CA PHE A 812 10.14 -3.85 -95.05
C PHE A 812 11.09 -3.01 -95.90
N THR A 813 12.40 -3.23 -95.74
CA THR A 813 13.41 -2.54 -96.55
C THR A 813 13.81 -3.43 -97.74
N GLY A 814 13.32 -3.06 -98.94
CA GLY A 814 13.56 -3.81 -100.19
C GLY A 814 12.51 -4.89 -100.49
N ASN A 815 12.79 -5.75 -101.48
CA ASN A 815 11.90 -6.86 -101.88
C ASN A 815 11.93 -7.98 -100.82
N CYS A 816 10.84 -8.14 -100.07
CA CYS A 816 10.71 -9.07 -98.96
C CYS A 816 10.03 -10.41 -99.34
N GLY A 817 9.58 -10.55 -100.59
CA GLY A 817 8.88 -11.75 -101.05
C GLY A 817 7.55 -11.97 -100.32
N ARG A 818 7.06 -13.21 -100.26
CA ARG A 818 5.83 -13.52 -99.51
C ARG A 818 6.09 -13.48 -98.01
N VAL A 819 5.26 -12.74 -97.29
CA VAL A 819 5.29 -12.57 -95.83
C VAL A 819 4.09 -13.30 -95.23
N ILE A 820 4.32 -14.16 -94.23
CA ILE A 820 3.28 -14.96 -93.56
C ILE A 820 3.37 -14.74 -92.06
N PHE A 821 2.22 -14.52 -91.41
CA PHE A 821 2.10 -14.37 -89.96
C PHE A 821 1.54 -15.65 -89.37
N TYR A 822 2.15 -16.11 -88.28
CA TYR A 822 1.67 -17.21 -87.45
C TYR A 822 1.44 -16.72 -86.03
N ASN A 823 0.37 -17.22 -85.40
CA ASN A 823 0.19 -17.06 -83.95
C ASN A 823 1.21 -17.90 -83.16
N ALA A 824 1.25 -17.73 -81.83
CA ALA A 824 2.16 -18.45 -80.95
C ALA A 824 2.02 -19.99 -80.98
N GLN A 825 0.90 -20.50 -81.51
CA GLN A 825 0.62 -21.93 -81.69
C GLN A 825 1.00 -22.44 -83.10
N GLY A 826 1.57 -21.59 -83.96
CA GLY A 826 2.05 -21.97 -85.30
C GLY A 826 0.97 -22.02 -86.38
N THR A 827 -0.22 -21.46 -86.14
CA THR A 827 -1.30 -21.37 -87.15
C THR A 827 -1.14 -20.10 -87.98
N GLU A 828 -1.20 -20.22 -89.32
CA GLU A 828 -1.19 -19.06 -90.22
C GLU A 828 -2.44 -18.20 -89.99
N ILE A 829 -2.22 -16.92 -89.72
CA ILE A 829 -3.28 -15.94 -89.46
C ILE A 829 -3.43 -14.93 -90.60
N ASN A 830 -2.37 -14.67 -91.39
CA ASN A 830 -2.43 -13.82 -92.56
C ASN A 830 -1.21 -14.01 -93.47
N SER A 831 -1.35 -13.79 -94.78
CA SER A 831 -0.22 -13.72 -95.69
C SER A 831 -0.34 -12.61 -96.75
N PHE A 832 0.81 -12.06 -97.14
CA PHE A 832 0.95 -10.90 -98.02
C PHE A 832 2.06 -11.13 -99.04
N ASP A 833 1.84 -10.78 -100.30
CA ASP A 833 2.84 -10.90 -101.35
C ASP A 833 3.63 -9.59 -101.54
N ASN A 834 4.90 -9.62 -101.16
CA ASN A 834 5.88 -8.53 -101.26
C ASN A 834 5.41 -7.15 -100.73
N PRO A 835 4.93 -7.05 -99.48
CA PRO A 835 4.47 -5.80 -98.90
C PRO A 835 5.62 -4.84 -98.58
N THR A 836 5.41 -3.56 -98.84
CA THR A 836 6.31 -2.49 -98.36
C THR A 836 6.04 -2.12 -96.90
N SER A 837 4.79 -2.24 -96.45
CA SER A 837 4.38 -2.04 -95.06
C SER A 837 3.15 -2.87 -94.68
N ILE A 838 3.04 -3.27 -93.41
CA ILE A 838 1.86 -3.96 -92.85
C ILE A 838 1.41 -3.22 -91.58
N ASP A 839 0.12 -2.89 -91.50
CA ASP A 839 -0.49 -2.22 -90.34
C ASP A 839 -0.95 -3.25 -89.31
N LEU A 840 -0.50 -3.10 -88.07
CA LEU A 840 -0.77 -4.04 -86.98
C LEU A 840 -2.06 -3.71 -86.22
N SER A 841 -2.70 -2.56 -86.45
CA SER A 841 -3.92 -2.14 -85.72
C SER A 841 -5.11 -3.12 -85.80
N SER A 842 -5.11 -3.99 -86.81
CA SER A 842 -6.14 -5.03 -87.02
C SER A 842 -5.72 -6.42 -86.48
N ILE A 843 -4.52 -6.55 -85.92
CA ILE A 843 -3.97 -7.79 -85.37
C ILE A 843 -4.04 -7.71 -83.83
N PRO A 844 -4.59 -8.70 -83.12
CA PRO A 844 -4.64 -8.69 -81.65
C PRO A 844 -3.26 -8.60 -81.00
N HIS A 845 -3.15 -8.04 -79.79
CA HIS A 845 -1.88 -8.09 -79.04
C HIS A 845 -1.47 -9.53 -78.74
N GLY A 846 -0.21 -9.85 -78.96
CA GLY A 846 0.26 -11.23 -78.85
C GLY A 846 1.65 -11.46 -79.42
N VAL A 847 2.09 -12.70 -79.29
CA VAL A 847 3.38 -13.14 -79.80
C VAL A 847 3.18 -13.76 -81.18
N TYR A 848 3.87 -13.20 -82.17
CA TYR A 848 3.75 -13.60 -83.57
C TYR A 848 5.08 -14.04 -84.14
N ILE A 849 5.02 -15.01 -85.05
CA ILE A 849 6.14 -15.40 -85.89
C ILE A 849 5.84 -14.88 -87.29
N VAL A 850 6.71 -14.05 -87.82
CA VAL A 850 6.64 -13.58 -89.20
C VAL A 850 7.71 -14.29 -90.03
N THR A 851 7.28 -14.92 -91.11
CA THR A 851 8.17 -15.61 -92.05
C THR A 851 8.20 -14.86 -93.37
N PHE A 852 9.39 -14.50 -93.85
CA PHE A 852 9.59 -13.88 -95.15
C PHE A 852 10.96 -14.25 -95.73
N ASN A 853 11.04 -14.44 -97.05
CA ASN A 853 12.26 -14.86 -97.75
C ASN A 853 12.99 -16.09 -97.13
N GLY A 854 12.24 -17.03 -96.55
CA GLY A 854 12.78 -18.26 -95.95
C GLY A 854 13.27 -18.14 -94.50
N THR A 855 13.22 -16.93 -93.92
CA THR A 855 13.61 -16.67 -92.51
C THR A 855 12.38 -16.41 -91.67
N SER A 856 12.37 -16.91 -90.43
CA SER A 856 11.29 -16.66 -89.46
C SER A 856 11.82 -15.87 -88.27
N THR A 857 11.12 -14.78 -87.92
CA THR A 857 11.45 -13.93 -86.78
C THR A 857 10.24 -13.79 -85.87
N LYS A 858 10.48 -13.87 -84.56
CA LYS A 858 9.47 -13.68 -83.53
C LYS A 858 9.41 -12.20 -83.14
N PHE A 859 8.22 -11.63 -83.08
CA PHE A 859 8.00 -10.32 -82.49
C PHE A 859 6.77 -10.33 -81.58
N VAL A 860 6.71 -9.41 -80.63
CA VAL A 860 5.56 -9.22 -79.75
C VAL A 860 4.86 -7.96 -80.20
N HIS A 861 3.59 -8.08 -80.59
CA HIS A 861 2.75 -6.94 -80.98
C HIS A 861 2.12 -6.26 -79.75
#